data_AF-A0A0S8ENA4-F1
#
_entry.id   AF-A0A0S8ENA4-F1
#
_cell.length_a   1.000
_cell.length_b   1.000
_cell.length_c   1.000
_cell.angle_alpha   90.00
_cell.angle_beta   90.00
_cell.angle_gamma   90.00
#
_symmetry.space_group_name_H-M   'P 1'
#
loop_
_entity.id
_entity.type
_entity.pdbx_description
1 polymer ?
#
loop_
_entity_poly.entity_id
_entity_poly.type
_entity_poly.pdbx_seq_one_letter_code
_entity_poly.pdbx_strand_id
1 'polypeptide(L)'
;MEPRLLLESHPIITEFLAVNSTPIYPAYPESDWDWIEIYNPTAGPIALDGWHLTDNRTDLTAWTFPSGVTILPDAYVVVFASDLGADPYGYGDLHADFKLSGSDPEYLGLVMPRGWVEDIVSEYYPTYPKQIADVSYGLGDTTSVGAEFVGEGSPVRVLVPTGEPDPAWAGGAPFDDSGWDEGETSVGYETEPGGGLATAVKVNFQPSGSDIPPGYLLDSGYVYGDRGNGYTYGWQAANYNTRERYTDPDQRYDTLNYMRPAGDAVWEIQLPNASYDIVVLFGDPTNTDQVNTMDVEGTVLVDPDGGDHFDLYVLTVTVTDGRLTVRPAPGAVNSKICYIDITPTTDPSYENYIYTDVLADMADQASTAYMRFAFNVDNPLEVDSLVLRMRYDDGFAAYLNGVPIAQANAPVSPAYNATATAGHGDAQALVFEEFDVSAHRSALVAGQNILAIHGLNEALLGDPDFLIQPELLADVTPARPEFYYTIPTRGADNIGGSFGLVADTTFDCDRGFYTDPFAVTITTQTAGATIYYTTDGSKPLAIPAHQYTGPIPIATTTTLRAMAHKPGYVSTNIDTQTYLFASDVAGQATDPGTGAQVTPAGWPTSWGSITGDYQMDPNVGGETDMDGLPFTVADALLAIPTLSVVMAQGDFLGTSSGIYRSGKGIEKGCSLELINPDGTEGFQIDCSVEIQGGTSTSRWKMEKLSMQVKFKEPWGPTKLDYDLFDDPGATNSFDTLILDARMNQSWAYGGGSGWEYQQRHAQYIRDQFAPDIQNAMGGFAPYGKKVHLYVNGIYWGLYGVHERPDEKFAAAYMGGDREDYYVIKDTTVYAIINGGAAADSAFQSMFTLADSGMSNNANFLAMWDHLDVYDFIDYMIMNFYIGNTDWAHHNWYVTKNAADPDGRWRFHAWDSEHCLKGEYDNVTGKDDGNKTPTRLQQRLETSAEYRLLFADHVHKYFFNDGLLTPGSATELYMRRATEIDRAIVGESARWGDNQEDRSYVTYTRQDYWLPELDRILGSYITTRTDTMVKVTGSSVTGQFRNAGLYPNVVAPTFHINGAYQHGGAVSAGGVLTIPAPAGTIYYTLDGTDPRITGPGGNPAQWGNVSPTAMVYNPASPPVLTANTIVKARVRSGSTWSALDEATYVVPDTLPPIRITEIMYNPGLPDSTPGNPEAPFPYNESFEYIELQNTSATHTASTAGLQLSNGVAFTFPS
;
A
#
# COMPACT_ATOMS: atom_id res chain seq x y z
N MET A 1 24.15 -15.29 -41.21
CA MET A 1 23.13 -16.11 -40.52
C MET A 1 22.42 -15.14 -39.61
N GLU A 2 21.19 -14.80 -39.97
CA GLU A 2 20.35 -13.89 -39.19
C GLU A 2 19.65 -14.66 -38.08
N PRO A 3 19.55 -14.11 -36.86
CA PRO A 3 18.47 -14.40 -35.94
C PRO A 3 17.44 -13.26 -35.98
N ARG A 4 16.17 -13.56 -35.65
CA ARG A 4 14.99 -12.66 -35.57
C ARG A 4 13.94 -12.76 -36.67
N LEU A 5 13.82 -13.90 -37.34
CA LEU A 5 12.46 -14.36 -37.70
C LEU A 5 11.80 -14.89 -36.42
N LEU A 6 10.55 -14.50 -36.18
CA LEU A 6 9.53 -15.09 -35.26
C LEU A 6 9.18 -14.27 -34.00
N LEU A 7 8.30 -13.26 -34.15
CA LEU A 7 7.47 -12.77 -33.03
C LEU A 7 6.12 -13.51 -32.89
N GLU A 8 5.67 -14.26 -33.90
CA GLU A 8 4.40 -15.02 -33.86
C GLU A 8 4.53 -16.51 -33.47
N SER A 9 5.70 -17.00 -33.03
CA SER A 9 5.89 -18.45 -32.75
C SER A 9 6.42 -18.83 -31.38
N HIS A 10 6.58 -17.90 -30.45
CA HIS A 10 7.18 -18.15 -29.14
C HIS A 10 6.36 -17.50 -28.02
N PRO A 11 6.40 -18.04 -26.79
CA PRO A 11 5.76 -17.42 -25.64
C PRO A 11 6.51 -16.13 -25.26
N ILE A 12 5.78 -15.17 -24.72
CA ILE A 12 6.29 -13.84 -24.38
C ILE A 12 5.96 -13.48 -22.94
N ILE A 13 6.84 -12.75 -22.26
CA ILE A 13 6.55 -12.13 -20.97
C ILE A 13 5.63 -10.94 -21.22
N THR A 14 4.45 -10.93 -20.61
CA THR A 14 3.42 -9.90 -20.86
C THR A 14 3.26 -8.92 -19.72
N GLU A 15 3.47 -9.35 -18.48
CA GLU A 15 3.30 -8.49 -17.30
C GLU A 15 4.11 -9.07 -16.14
N PHE A 16 4.61 -8.21 -15.25
CA PHE A 16 5.16 -8.63 -13.97
C PHE A 16 4.88 -7.60 -12.87
N LEU A 17 4.95 -8.03 -11.62
CA LEU A 17 4.90 -7.17 -10.44
C LEU A 17 6.07 -7.54 -9.53
N ALA A 18 6.97 -6.58 -9.30
CA ALA A 18 8.18 -6.77 -8.48
C ALA A 18 8.08 -6.14 -7.07
N VAL A 19 6.98 -5.42 -6.79
CA VAL A 19 6.71 -4.86 -5.46
C VAL A 19 5.25 -5.11 -5.18
N ASN A 20 4.98 -6.11 -4.35
CA ASN A 20 3.64 -6.49 -3.96
C ASN A 20 3.50 -6.28 -2.44
N SER A 21 2.47 -5.54 -2.03
CA SER A 21 2.08 -5.43 -0.61
C SER A 21 0.87 -6.29 -0.27
N THR A 22 0.21 -6.88 -1.28
CA THR A 22 -0.99 -7.68 -1.14
C THR A 22 -0.65 -9.18 -1.17
N PRO A 23 -0.96 -9.95 -0.11
CA PRO A 23 -0.80 -11.40 -0.14
C PRO A 23 -1.66 -12.03 -1.24
N ILE A 24 -1.05 -12.83 -2.10
CA ILE A 24 -1.73 -13.56 -3.20
C ILE A 24 -2.80 -14.49 -2.63
N TYR A 25 -2.47 -15.13 -1.50
CA TYR A 25 -3.37 -15.93 -0.72
C TYR A 25 -3.67 -15.21 0.59
N PRO A 26 -4.86 -14.62 0.76
CA PRO A 26 -5.19 -13.85 1.96
C PRO A 26 -5.06 -14.60 3.30
N ALA A 27 -5.02 -15.94 3.24
CA ALA A 27 -4.81 -16.81 4.39
C ALA A 27 -3.33 -16.99 4.79
N TYR A 28 -2.39 -16.58 3.92
CA TYR A 28 -0.94 -16.72 4.09
C TYR A 28 -0.29 -15.36 3.84
N PRO A 29 -0.08 -14.54 4.87
CA PRO A 29 0.42 -13.17 4.73
C PRO A 29 1.77 -13.04 4.03
N GLU A 30 2.59 -14.08 4.09
CA GLU A 30 3.90 -14.22 3.44
C GLU A 30 3.81 -14.55 1.94
N SER A 31 2.59 -14.62 1.38
CA SER A 31 2.34 -14.85 -0.04
C SER A 31 2.28 -13.57 -0.87
N ASP A 32 2.88 -12.47 -0.41
CA ASP A 32 3.05 -11.21 -1.15
C ASP A 32 4.15 -11.31 -2.22
N TRP A 33 4.28 -12.47 -2.87
CA TRP A 33 5.35 -12.74 -3.83
C TRP A 33 5.21 -11.91 -5.10
N ASP A 34 6.38 -11.59 -5.66
CA ASP A 34 6.51 -11.07 -7.01
C ASP A 34 6.03 -12.13 -8.00
N TRP A 35 5.54 -11.68 -9.16
CA TRP A 35 5.06 -12.60 -10.18
C TRP A 35 5.36 -12.13 -11.58
N ILE A 36 5.53 -13.09 -12.47
CA ILE A 36 5.83 -12.94 -13.90
C ILE A 36 4.75 -13.69 -14.68
N GLU A 37 4.15 -13.02 -15.65
CA GLU A 37 3.16 -13.59 -16.54
C GLU A 37 3.77 -13.86 -17.92
N ILE A 38 3.46 -15.04 -18.46
CA ILE A 38 3.89 -15.48 -19.79
C ILE A 38 2.67 -15.87 -20.61
N TYR A 39 2.55 -15.30 -21.80
CA TYR A 39 1.47 -15.55 -22.75
C TYR A 39 1.94 -16.40 -23.94
N ASN A 40 1.07 -17.28 -24.43
CA ASN A 40 1.27 -18.00 -25.69
C ASN A 40 0.41 -17.39 -26.81
N PRO A 41 1.01 -16.60 -27.74
CA PRO A 41 0.30 -16.01 -28.87
C PRO A 41 0.00 -17.00 -30.02
N THR A 42 0.47 -18.23 -29.94
CA THR A 42 0.42 -19.16 -31.07
C THR A 42 -0.89 -19.96 -31.12
N ALA A 43 -1.28 -20.42 -32.30
CA ALA A 43 -2.46 -21.28 -32.48
C ALA A 43 -2.29 -22.72 -31.92
N GLY A 44 -1.12 -23.06 -31.36
CA GLY A 44 -0.78 -24.38 -30.84
C GLY A 44 -0.29 -24.33 -29.38
N PRO A 45 -0.38 -25.43 -28.62
CA PRO A 45 0.18 -25.47 -27.27
C PRO A 45 1.72 -25.44 -27.30
N ILE A 46 2.34 -24.73 -26.36
CA ILE A 46 3.79 -24.64 -26.19
C ILE A 46 4.21 -25.35 -24.90
N ALA A 47 5.08 -26.35 -25.02
CA ALA A 47 5.70 -27.02 -23.89
C ALA A 47 6.99 -26.27 -23.48
N LEU A 48 7.10 -25.96 -22.19
CA LEU A 48 8.23 -25.21 -21.63
C LEU A 48 9.32 -26.11 -21.02
N ASP A 49 9.31 -27.42 -21.32
CA ASP A 49 10.31 -28.35 -20.79
C ASP A 49 11.75 -27.88 -21.05
N GLY A 50 12.46 -27.57 -19.96
CA GLY A 50 13.86 -27.15 -20.00
C GLY A 50 14.10 -25.70 -20.38
N TRP A 51 13.06 -24.88 -20.61
CA TRP A 51 13.19 -23.42 -20.80
C TRP A 51 13.64 -22.75 -19.49
N HIS A 52 14.12 -21.51 -19.58
CA HIS A 52 14.64 -20.77 -18.42
C HIS A 52 14.00 -19.39 -18.24
N LEU A 53 13.84 -18.97 -16.99
CA LEU A 53 13.66 -17.56 -16.60
C LEU A 53 14.92 -17.07 -15.89
N THR A 54 15.22 -15.78 -16.05
CA THR A 54 16.39 -15.15 -15.42
C THR A 54 16.18 -13.66 -15.21
N ASP A 55 16.67 -13.15 -14.08
CA ASP A 55 16.83 -11.74 -13.74
C ASP A 55 18.24 -11.18 -14.09
N ASN A 56 19.13 -12.05 -14.58
CA ASN A 56 20.53 -11.73 -14.85
C ASN A 56 20.92 -12.13 -16.27
N ARG A 57 21.08 -11.15 -17.15
CA ARG A 57 21.46 -11.40 -18.56
C ARG A 57 22.79 -12.12 -18.75
N THR A 58 23.68 -12.11 -17.76
CA THR A 58 24.95 -12.84 -17.82
C THR A 58 24.81 -14.32 -17.42
N ASP A 59 23.68 -14.69 -16.82
CA ASP A 59 23.28 -16.06 -16.50
C ASP A 59 21.89 -16.36 -17.08
N LEU A 60 21.85 -16.82 -18.33
CA LEU A 60 20.62 -17.12 -19.06
C LEU A 60 19.95 -18.44 -18.63
N THR A 61 20.50 -19.12 -17.62
CA THR A 61 20.05 -20.43 -17.14
C THR A 61 19.73 -20.47 -15.66
N ALA A 62 19.46 -19.30 -15.05
CA ALA A 62 19.24 -19.14 -13.62
C ALA A 62 18.16 -20.09 -13.07
N TRP A 63 16.92 -20.00 -13.56
CA TRP A 63 15.83 -20.90 -13.17
C TRP A 63 15.27 -21.67 -14.36
N THR A 64 15.20 -23.00 -14.26
CA THR A 64 14.67 -23.87 -15.32
C THR A 64 13.24 -24.32 -15.03
N PHE A 65 12.34 -24.21 -16.01
CA PHE A 65 10.97 -24.71 -15.91
C PHE A 65 10.93 -26.23 -15.63
N PRO A 66 10.09 -26.69 -14.68
CA PRO A 66 9.91 -28.11 -14.42
C PRO A 66 9.24 -28.82 -15.61
N SER A 67 9.48 -30.13 -15.71
CA SER A 67 8.91 -30.92 -16.80
C SER A 67 7.38 -30.96 -16.77
N GLY A 68 6.74 -30.87 -17.93
CA GLY A 68 5.27 -30.98 -18.08
C GLY A 68 4.50 -29.65 -18.00
N VAL A 69 5.19 -28.52 -17.88
CA VAL A 69 4.56 -27.19 -18.02
C VAL A 69 4.22 -26.94 -19.49
N THR A 70 2.95 -26.73 -19.80
CA THR A 70 2.47 -26.45 -21.15
C THR A 70 1.48 -25.29 -21.12
N ILE A 71 1.71 -24.28 -21.95
CA ILE A 71 0.77 -23.17 -22.15
C ILE A 71 -0.11 -23.52 -23.36
N LEU A 72 -1.43 -23.49 -23.19
CA LEU A 72 -2.39 -23.71 -24.28
C LEU A 72 -2.37 -22.53 -25.28
N PRO A 73 -2.92 -22.68 -26.50
CA PRO A 73 -3.13 -21.54 -27.40
C PRO A 73 -3.93 -20.45 -26.68
N ASP A 74 -3.51 -19.20 -26.82
CA ASP A 74 -4.21 -18.03 -26.27
C ASP A 74 -4.43 -18.12 -24.75
N ALA A 75 -3.43 -18.64 -24.04
CA ALA A 75 -3.46 -18.83 -22.60
C ALA A 75 -2.22 -18.24 -21.92
N TYR A 76 -2.37 -18.00 -20.62
CA TYR A 76 -1.35 -17.42 -19.75
C TYR A 76 -0.84 -18.45 -18.75
N VAL A 77 0.40 -18.29 -18.31
CA VAL A 77 0.95 -18.96 -17.12
C VAL A 77 1.62 -17.91 -16.23
N VAL A 78 1.51 -18.09 -14.92
CA VAL A 78 2.13 -17.21 -13.93
C VAL A 78 3.22 -17.98 -13.20
N VAL A 79 4.36 -17.33 -13.00
CA VAL A 79 5.48 -17.82 -12.20
C VAL A 79 5.74 -16.82 -11.07
N PHE A 80 5.80 -17.29 -9.83
CA PHE A 80 6.15 -16.47 -8.68
C PHE A 80 7.67 -16.35 -8.55
N ALA A 81 8.20 -15.13 -8.60
CA ALA A 81 9.60 -14.84 -8.31
C ALA A 81 9.78 -14.70 -6.80
N SER A 82 9.66 -15.82 -6.09
CA SER A 82 9.53 -15.84 -4.63
C SER A 82 10.82 -16.15 -3.88
N ASP A 83 11.93 -16.43 -4.57
CA ASP A 83 13.18 -16.94 -3.97
C ASP A 83 13.00 -18.28 -3.22
N LEU A 84 12.03 -19.12 -3.62
CA LEU A 84 11.76 -20.41 -2.97
C LEU A 84 12.15 -21.61 -3.84
N GLY A 85 12.16 -21.47 -5.17
CA GLY A 85 12.45 -22.54 -6.13
C GLY A 85 11.45 -23.71 -6.15
N ALA A 86 10.49 -23.73 -5.25
CA ALA A 86 9.42 -24.72 -5.15
C ALA A 86 8.20 -24.12 -4.43
N ASP A 87 7.02 -24.67 -4.74
CA ASP A 87 5.76 -24.28 -4.11
C ASP A 87 5.75 -24.65 -2.61
N PRO A 88 5.70 -23.67 -1.69
CA PRO A 88 5.73 -23.91 -0.25
C PRO A 88 4.44 -24.55 0.28
N TYR A 89 3.32 -24.45 -0.45
CA TYR A 89 2.00 -24.89 0.00
C TYR A 89 1.42 -26.05 -0.81
N GLY A 90 2.05 -26.42 -1.92
CA GLY A 90 1.65 -27.57 -2.75
C GLY A 90 0.35 -27.37 -3.51
N TYR A 91 -0.01 -26.13 -3.85
CA TYR A 91 -1.11 -25.78 -4.75
C TYR A 91 -0.81 -26.08 -6.23
N GLY A 92 0.45 -26.39 -6.56
CA GLY A 92 0.93 -26.64 -7.90
C GLY A 92 1.43 -25.39 -8.62
N ASP A 93 1.72 -24.32 -7.87
CA ASP A 93 2.21 -23.06 -8.42
C ASP A 93 3.68 -23.15 -8.83
N LEU A 94 4.10 -22.33 -9.78
CA LEU A 94 5.49 -22.25 -10.22
C LEU A 94 6.22 -21.18 -9.41
N HIS A 95 7.34 -21.56 -8.81
CA HIS A 95 8.16 -20.68 -7.98
C HIS A 95 9.60 -20.67 -8.48
N ALA A 96 10.07 -19.50 -8.90
CA ALA A 96 11.47 -19.26 -9.19
C ALA A 96 12.29 -19.18 -7.90
N ASP A 97 13.59 -19.43 -8.02
CA ASP A 97 14.60 -19.33 -6.97
C ASP A 97 15.34 -17.97 -7.00
N PHE A 98 14.66 -16.95 -7.49
CA PHE A 98 15.07 -15.54 -7.44
C PHE A 98 13.86 -14.65 -7.16
N LYS A 99 14.12 -13.38 -6.81
CA LYS A 99 13.13 -12.32 -6.57
C LYS A 99 13.45 -11.13 -7.46
N LEU A 100 12.42 -10.38 -7.89
CA LEU A 100 12.61 -9.22 -8.74
C LEU A 100 12.97 -7.97 -7.91
N SER A 101 13.82 -7.11 -8.45
CA SER A 101 14.15 -5.82 -7.85
C SER A 101 13.07 -4.79 -8.13
N GLY A 102 12.56 -4.16 -7.06
CA GLY A 102 11.63 -3.04 -7.16
C GLY A 102 12.27 -1.66 -7.19
N SER A 103 13.41 -1.50 -6.49
CA SER A 103 14.06 -0.20 -6.26
C SER A 103 15.02 0.23 -7.38
N ASP A 104 15.66 -0.75 -8.03
CA ASP A 104 16.66 -0.52 -9.07
C ASP A 104 16.21 -1.15 -10.40
N PRO A 105 16.54 -0.54 -11.55
CA PRO A 105 16.33 -1.18 -12.85
C PRO A 105 17.05 -2.53 -12.91
N GLU A 106 16.33 -3.60 -13.26
CA GLU A 106 16.86 -4.96 -13.34
C GLU A 106 16.48 -5.62 -14.68
N TYR A 107 17.17 -6.69 -15.05
CA TYR A 107 16.88 -7.45 -16.27
C TYR A 107 15.82 -8.51 -15.99
N LEU A 108 15.02 -8.87 -16.99
CA LEU A 108 14.15 -10.04 -16.92
C LEU A 108 14.05 -10.66 -18.30
N GLY A 109 14.26 -11.97 -18.42
CA GLY A 109 14.19 -12.67 -19.71
C GLY A 109 13.71 -14.12 -19.63
N LEU A 110 13.08 -14.55 -20.73
CA LEU A 110 12.63 -15.91 -21.01
C LEU A 110 13.51 -16.52 -22.13
N VAL A 111 14.08 -17.68 -21.86
CA VAL A 111 15.14 -18.28 -22.69
C VAL A 111 14.82 -19.73 -23.03
N MET A 112 15.03 -20.12 -24.29
CA MET A 112 14.90 -21.50 -24.74
C MET A 112 15.95 -22.43 -24.09
N PRO A 113 15.76 -23.76 -24.12
CA PRO A 113 16.50 -24.70 -23.27
C PRO A 113 18.02 -24.73 -23.37
N ARG A 114 18.59 -24.24 -24.47
CA ARG A 114 20.04 -24.22 -24.70
C ARG A 114 20.74 -23.10 -23.91
N GLY A 115 20.03 -22.04 -23.52
CA GLY A 115 20.55 -20.98 -22.65
C GLY A 115 21.58 -20.06 -23.30
N TRP A 116 21.58 -19.88 -24.62
CA TRP A 116 22.47 -18.95 -25.32
C TRP A 116 21.77 -17.61 -25.60
N VAL A 117 22.53 -16.58 -25.97
CA VAL A 117 21.94 -15.26 -26.30
C VAL A 117 20.98 -15.35 -27.49
N GLU A 118 21.23 -16.26 -28.42
CA GLU A 118 20.33 -16.53 -29.55
C GLU A 118 19.05 -17.27 -29.15
N ASP A 119 18.97 -17.79 -27.92
CA ASP A 119 17.83 -18.53 -27.37
C ASP A 119 16.86 -17.64 -26.57
N ILE A 120 17.15 -16.34 -26.41
CA ILE A 120 16.26 -15.38 -25.74
C ILE A 120 15.04 -15.15 -26.62
N VAL A 121 13.83 -15.42 -26.08
CA VAL A 121 12.56 -15.25 -26.82
C VAL A 121 11.74 -14.04 -26.36
N SER A 122 11.99 -13.55 -25.15
CA SER A 122 11.35 -12.36 -24.58
C SER A 122 12.27 -11.80 -23.49
N GLU A 123 12.55 -10.49 -23.51
CA GLU A 123 13.40 -9.84 -22.52
C GLU A 123 13.00 -8.37 -22.33
N TYR A 124 13.18 -7.85 -21.10
CA TYR A 124 13.26 -6.41 -20.82
C TYR A 124 14.73 -5.99 -20.85
N TYR A 125 15.15 -5.32 -21.93
CA TYR A 125 16.56 -5.00 -22.18
C TYR A 125 16.82 -3.48 -22.39
N PRO A 126 17.88 -2.91 -21.78
CA PRO A 126 18.86 -3.55 -20.90
C PRO A 126 18.32 -3.94 -19.52
N THR A 127 17.29 -3.23 -19.04
CA THR A 127 16.61 -3.45 -17.76
C THR A 127 15.19 -2.87 -17.83
N TYR A 128 14.24 -3.41 -17.06
CA TYR A 128 12.95 -2.76 -16.80
C TYR A 128 13.13 -1.58 -15.80
N PRO A 129 12.21 -0.59 -15.75
CA PRO A 129 12.37 0.61 -14.92
C PRO A 129 12.02 0.40 -13.43
N LYS A 130 12.20 1.41 -12.57
CA LYS A 130 11.82 1.35 -11.14
C LYS A 130 10.34 0.95 -10.98
N GLN A 131 10.06 0.08 -10.02
CA GLN A 131 8.70 -0.39 -9.70
C GLN A 131 8.18 0.29 -8.42
N ILE A 132 6.86 0.32 -8.26
CA ILE A 132 6.19 0.80 -7.05
C ILE A 132 5.14 -0.22 -6.61
N ALA A 133 4.82 -0.22 -5.31
CA ALA A 133 3.93 -1.20 -4.72
C ALA A 133 2.59 -1.29 -5.48
N ASP A 134 2.21 -2.53 -5.80
CA ASP A 134 0.95 -2.93 -6.43
C ASP A 134 0.66 -2.29 -7.81
N VAL A 135 1.70 -1.77 -8.46
CA VAL A 135 1.65 -1.33 -9.86
C VAL A 135 2.55 -2.24 -10.67
N SER A 136 1.95 -3.05 -11.52
CA SER A 136 2.67 -3.96 -12.41
C SER A 136 3.23 -3.21 -13.61
N TYR A 137 4.17 -3.85 -14.30
CA TYR A 137 4.78 -3.36 -15.51
C TYR A 137 4.69 -4.43 -16.60
N GLY A 138 4.28 -4.04 -17.80
CA GLY A 138 3.89 -5.01 -18.81
C GLY A 138 3.78 -4.43 -20.21
N LEU A 139 3.60 -5.33 -21.17
CA LEU A 139 3.37 -5.01 -22.57
C LEU A 139 1.89 -4.63 -22.79
N GLY A 140 1.66 -3.51 -23.46
CA GLY A 140 0.32 -3.11 -23.90
C GLY A 140 -0.22 -3.94 -25.06
N ASP A 141 -1.53 -3.92 -25.21
CA ASP A 141 -2.21 -4.55 -26.34
C ASP A 141 -1.81 -3.86 -27.66
N THR A 142 -1.49 -4.66 -28.68
CA THR A 142 -1.17 -4.17 -30.03
C THR A 142 -2.33 -4.48 -30.93
N THR A 143 -3.00 -3.44 -31.40
CA THR A 143 -3.81 -3.54 -32.61
C THR A 143 -2.85 -3.46 -33.81
N SER A 144 -3.01 -4.38 -34.76
CA SER A 144 -2.39 -4.23 -36.08
C SER A 144 -2.76 -2.86 -36.62
N VAL A 145 -1.76 -2.06 -36.97
CA VAL A 145 -1.97 -0.73 -37.54
C VAL A 145 -1.75 -0.84 -39.04
N GLY A 146 -2.74 -0.42 -39.82
CA GLY A 146 -2.56 -0.27 -41.26
C GLY A 146 -1.50 0.79 -41.56
N ALA A 147 -0.43 0.40 -42.24
CA ALA A 147 0.60 1.28 -42.78
C ALA A 147 0.42 1.40 -44.31
N GLU A 148 0.48 2.63 -44.81
CA GLU A 148 0.50 2.92 -46.24
C GLU A 148 1.94 3.24 -46.66
N PHE A 149 2.58 2.30 -47.37
CA PHE A 149 3.95 2.48 -47.85
C PHE A 149 4.03 3.30 -49.13
N VAL A 150 3.05 3.11 -50.02
CA VAL A 150 2.84 3.94 -51.20
C VAL A 150 1.34 4.22 -51.25
N GLY A 151 0.96 5.47 -51.39
CA GLY A 151 -0.43 5.93 -51.40
C GLY A 151 -0.60 7.21 -52.21
N GLU A 152 -1.82 7.73 -52.28
CA GLU A 152 -2.13 8.98 -53.00
C GLU A 152 -1.16 10.13 -52.64
N GLY A 153 -0.66 10.87 -53.64
CA GLY A 153 0.34 11.92 -53.43
C GLY A 153 1.78 11.44 -53.20
N SER A 154 2.06 10.13 -53.17
CA SER A 154 3.43 9.60 -53.04
C SER A 154 4.33 10.07 -54.19
N PRO A 155 5.56 10.55 -53.91
CA PRO A 155 6.50 10.95 -54.95
C PRO A 155 6.82 9.81 -55.91
N VAL A 156 6.77 10.12 -57.21
CA VAL A 156 7.07 9.17 -58.29
C VAL A 156 8.12 9.74 -59.23
N ARG A 157 8.96 8.84 -59.75
CA ARG A 157 9.78 9.08 -60.94
C ARG A 157 9.15 8.38 -62.13
N VAL A 158 8.86 9.14 -63.20
CA VAL A 158 8.15 8.65 -64.38
C VAL A 158 9.02 8.75 -65.62
N LEU A 159 9.02 7.70 -66.44
CA LEU A 159 9.64 7.70 -67.75
C LEU A 159 8.65 7.17 -68.79
N VAL A 160 8.29 8.03 -69.75
CA VAL A 160 7.69 7.59 -71.01
C VAL A 160 8.82 7.23 -71.98
N PRO A 161 9.00 5.94 -72.32
CA PRO A 161 10.22 5.48 -72.97
C PRO A 161 10.19 5.74 -74.48
N THR A 162 11.31 6.23 -75.04
CA THR A 162 11.55 6.26 -76.49
C THR A 162 12.39 5.07 -76.99
N GLY A 163 12.82 4.20 -76.06
CA GLY A 163 13.62 2.99 -76.27
C GLY A 163 13.69 2.17 -74.97
N GLU A 164 14.29 0.97 -75.02
CA GLU A 164 14.41 0.10 -73.84
C GLU A 164 15.16 0.77 -72.68
N PRO A 165 14.57 0.86 -71.47
CA PRO A 165 15.27 1.36 -70.29
C PRO A 165 16.32 0.36 -69.79
N ASP A 166 17.19 0.81 -68.89
CA ASP A 166 18.17 -0.08 -68.24
C ASP A 166 17.43 -1.19 -67.47
N PRO A 167 17.79 -2.48 -67.68
CA PRO A 167 17.11 -3.63 -67.05
C PRO A 167 17.03 -3.58 -65.51
N ALA A 168 17.88 -2.79 -64.85
CA ALA A 168 17.88 -2.63 -63.39
C ALA A 168 16.81 -1.64 -62.87
N TRP A 169 16.01 -1.01 -63.74
CA TRP A 169 15.03 0.03 -63.37
C TRP A 169 14.00 -0.41 -62.33
N ALA A 170 13.68 -1.71 -62.25
CA ALA A 170 12.71 -2.24 -61.28
C ALA A 170 13.34 -2.55 -59.91
N GLY A 171 14.67 -2.56 -59.81
CA GLY A 171 15.43 -2.93 -58.62
C GLY A 171 15.48 -1.84 -57.54
N GLY A 172 15.87 -2.27 -56.33
CA GLY A 172 16.21 -1.35 -55.23
C GLY A 172 17.48 -0.52 -55.51
N ALA A 173 17.88 0.34 -54.57
CA ALA A 173 19.07 1.18 -54.72
C ALA A 173 20.37 0.35 -54.85
N PRO A 174 21.36 0.76 -55.68
CA PRO A 174 21.43 2.01 -56.44
C PRO A 174 21.03 1.88 -57.92
N PHE A 175 20.01 2.65 -58.33
CA PHE A 175 19.66 2.95 -59.73
C PHE A 175 19.52 4.47 -59.85
N ASP A 176 20.04 5.06 -60.93
CA ASP A 176 19.99 6.52 -61.15
C ASP A 176 18.80 6.87 -62.05
N ASP A 177 17.70 7.27 -61.42
CA ASP A 177 16.47 7.75 -62.06
C ASP A 177 16.39 9.30 -62.08
N SER A 178 17.48 10.01 -61.81
CA SER A 178 17.47 11.49 -61.80
C SER A 178 17.17 12.15 -63.14
N GLY A 179 17.23 11.38 -64.24
CA GLY A 179 16.82 11.81 -65.57
C GLY A 179 15.36 11.50 -65.93
N TRP A 180 14.58 10.93 -65.00
CA TRP A 180 13.14 10.68 -65.16
C TRP A 180 12.37 11.88 -64.61
N ASP A 181 11.16 12.11 -65.12
CA ASP A 181 10.34 13.22 -64.69
C ASP A 181 9.83 13.01 -63.26
N GLU A 182 9.80 14.09 -62.48
CA GLU A 182 9.34 14.08 -61.09
C GLU A 182 7.85 14.38 -61.03
N GLY A 183 7.11 13.62 -60.22
CA GLY A 183 5.69 13.85 -59.98
C GLY A 183 5.21 13.20 -58.69
N GLU A 184 3.88 13.10 -58.56
CA GLU A 184 3.17 12.41 -57.48
C GLU A 184 2.17 11.40 -58.08
N THR A 185 1.88 10.31 -57.37
CA THR A 185 0.82 9.39 -57.79
C THR A 185 -0.55 10.09 -57.73
N SER A 186 -1.48 9.87 -58.66
CA SER A 186 -1.45 8.92 -59.79
C SER A 186 -0.85 9.50 -61.08
N VAL A 187 -0.30 8.61 -61.92
CA VAL A 187 0.23 8.96 -63.24
C VAL A 187 -0.82 8.63 -64.30
N GLY A 188 -1.16 9.58 -65.17
CA GLY A 188 -2.23 9.37 -66.14
C GLY A 188 -2.43 10.50 -67.14
N TYR A 189 -3.43 10.36 -68.01
CA TYR A 189 -4.01 11.42 -68.81
C TYR A 189 -5.48 11.14 -69.14
N GLU A 190 -6.23 12.17 -69.50
CA GLU A 190 -7.64 12.10 -69.91
C GLU A 190 -7.90 13.14 -71.02
N THR A 191 -8.73 12.80 -72.00
CA THR A 191 -9.09 13.69 -73.11
C THR A 191 -10.61 13.98 -73.22
N GLU A 192 -11.46 13.38 -72.38
CA GLU A 192 -12.91 13.61 -72.28
C GLU A 192 -13.29 14.58 -71.11
N PRO A 193 -14.22 15.55 -71.30
CA PRO A 193 -14.51 16.58 -70.29
C PRO A 193 -15.52 16.16 -69.18
N GLY A 194 -15.10 16.27 -67.91
CA GLY A 194 -15.91 16.02 -66.69
C GLY A 194 -16.89 17.15 -66.28
N GLY A 195 -17.99 16.79 -65.61
CA GLY A 195 -19.08 17.71 -65.23
C GLY A 195 -18.96 18.21 -63.78
N GLY A 196 -18.70 19.51 -63.58
CA GLY A 196 -18.35 20.11 -62.28
C GLY A 196 -19.21 19.75 -61.06
N LEU A 197 -18.54 19.49 -59.92
CA LEU A 197 -19.10 19.06 -58.63
C LEU A 197 -19.89 20.14 -57.88
N ALA A 198 -20.88 19.70 -57.08
CA ALA A 198 -21.58 20.54 -56.10
C ALA A 198 -20.76 20.73 -54.81
N THR A 199 -20.97 21.83 -54.09
CA THR A 199 -20.33 22.13 -52.78
C THR A 199 -21.04 21.42 -51.62
N ALA A 200 -20.30 21.05 -50.57
CA ALA A 200 -20.84 20.47 -49.34
C ALA A 200 -21.86 21.39 -48.64
N VAL A 201 -22.90 20.79 -48.04
CA VAL A 201 -24.03 21.49 -47.40
C VAL A 201 -24.24 20.98 -45.98
N LYS A 202 -24.42 21.89 -45.00
CA LYS A 202 -24.71 21.55 -43.60
C LYS A 202 -25.99 22.23 -43.15
N VAL A 203 -26.89 21.52 -42.48
CA VAL A 203 -28.19 22.05 -42.02
C VAL A 203 -28.39 21.72 -40.54
N ASN A 204 -28.72 22.72 -39.72
CA ASN A 204 -29.04 22.56 -38.30
C ASN A 204 -30.54 22.82 -38.06
N PHE A 205 -31.17 21.99 -37.24
CA PHE A 205 -32.60 22.00 -36.98
C PHE A 205 -32.91 22.65 -35.64
N GLN A 206 -33.46 23.86 -35.65
CA GLN A 206 -33.53 24.69 -34.44
C GLN A 206 -34.71 25.68 -34.43
N PRO A 207 -35.09 26.25 -33.26
CA PRO A 207 -35.99 27.40 -33.21
C PRO A 207 -35.44 28.60 -34.00
N SER A 208 -36.32 29.38 -34.63
CA SER A 208 -35.91 30.50 -35.49
C SER A 208 -35.20 31.66 -34.77
N GLY A 209 -35.18 31.65 -33.44
CA GLY A 209 -34.51 32.65 -32.60
C GLY A 209 -33.27 32.13 -31.85
N SER A 210 -32.91 30.86 -32.01
CA SER A 210 -31.72 30.27 -31.38
C SER A 210 -30.46 30.59 -32.20
N ASP A 211 -29.29 30.51 -31.57
CA ASP A 211 -28.00 30.75 -32.24
C ASP A 211 -27.77 29.72 -33.34
N ILE A 212 -27.29 30.15 -34.51
CA ILE A 212 -27.00 29.25 -35.64
C ILE A 212 -25.54 28.78 -35.53
N PRO A 213 -25.28 27.46 -35.45
CA PRO A 213 -23.91 26.95 -35.45
C PRO A 213 -23.09 27.48 -36.65
N PRO A 214 -21.83 27.90 -36.45
CA PRO A 214 -21.00 28.39 -37.55
C PRO A 214 -20.93 27.40 -38.72
N GLY A 215 -21.26 27.86 -39.93
CA GLY A 215 -21.22 27.04 -41.15
C GLY A 215 -22.48 26.23 -41.44
N TYR A 216 -23.51 26.27 -40.58
CA TYR A 216 -24.77 25.56 -40.79
C TYR A 216 -25.86 26.48 -41.36
N LEU A 217 -26.67 25.92 -42.26
CA LEU A 217 -27.93 26.50 -42.69
C LEU A 217 -29.01 26.28 -41.63
N LEU A 218 -29.87 27.26 -41.42
CA LEU A 218 -31.00 27.19 -40.49
C LEU A 218 -32.18 26.43 -41.13
N ASP A 219 -32.71 25.41 -40.46
CA ASP A 219 -34.07 24.91 -40.69
C ASP A 219 -34.92 25.04 -39.40
N SER A 220 -35.97 25.85 -39.48
CA SER A 220 -36.89 26.09 -38.37
C SER A 220 -38.32 25.59 -38.63
N GLY A 221 -38.50 24.61 -39.52
CA GLY A 221 -39.80 23.96 -39.73
C GLY A 221 -40.62 24.43 -40.94
N TYR A 222 -40.04 25.19 -41.87
CA TYR A 222 -40.77 25.71 -43.03
C TYR A 222 -41.02 24.63 -44.10
N VAL A 223 -42.13 24.78 -44.85
CA VAL A 223 -42.44 23.89 -46.00
C VAL A 223 -41.32 23.99 -47.04
N TYR A 224 -40.99 22.86 -47.67
CA TYR A 224 -40.00 22.75 -48.75
C TYR A 224 -40.18 23.84 -49.81
N GLY A 225 -39.10 24.58 -50.06
CA GLY A 225 -39.07 25.66 -51.03
C GLY A 225 -37.74 26.42 -51.00
N ASP A 226 -37.59 27.35 -51.92
CA ASP A 226 -36.41 28.23 -51.99
C ASP A 226 -36.29 29.06 -50.69
N ARG A 227 -35.09 29.07 -50.09
CA ARG A 227 -34.78 29.75 -48.83
C ARG A 227 -34.11 31.11 -49.04
N GLY A 228 -33.85 31.51 -50.28
CA GLY A 228 -33.18 32.78 -50.60
C GLY A 228 -31.69 32.81 -50.23
N ASN A 229 -31.12 31.67 -49.85
CA ASN A 229 -29.71 31.48 -49.50
C ASN A 229 -28.95 30.61 -50.52
N GLY A 230 -29.55 30.39 -51.70
CA GLY A 230 -28.99 29.53 -52.75
C GLY A 230 -29.40 28.06 -52.66
N TYR A 231 -30.15 27.67 -51.62
CA TYR A 231 -30.62 26.30 -51.41
C TYR A 231 -32.14 26.21 -51.36
N THR A 232 -32.67 25.10 -51.86
CA THR A 232 -34.08 24.72 -51.79
C THR A 232 -34.20 23.52 -50.87
N TYR A 233 -34.74 23.70 -49.67
CA TYR A 233 -34.91 22.63 -48.68
C TYR A 233 -36.10 22.89 -47.75
N GLY A 234 -36.52 21.87 -47.00
CA GLY A 234 -37.55 21.98 -45.98
C GLY A 234 -38.48 20.77 -45.90
N TRP A 235 -39.59 20.96 -45.19
CA TRP A 235 -40.51 19.88 -44.82
C TRP A 235 -41.64 19.68 -45.82
N GLN A 236 -42.14 18.46 -45.98
CA GLN A 236 -43.30 18.16 -46.83
C GLN A 236 -44.55 18.97 -46.43
N ALA A 237 -44.71 19.25 -45.14
CA ALA A 237 -45.69 20.16 -44.56
C ALA A 237 -45.05 20.95 -43.41
N ALA A 238 -45.62 22.11 -43.03
CA ALA A 238 -45.02 22.97 -42.02
C ALA A 238 -44.87 22.23 -40.67
N ASN A 239 -43.65 22.18 -40.13
CA ASN A 239 -43.29 21.44 -38.94
C ASN A 239 -42.49 22.33 -37.96
N TYR A 240 -43.19 23.23 -37.27
CA TYR A 240 -42.60 24.18 -36.33
C TYR A 240 -42.32 23.59 -34.94
N ASN A 241 -42.21 22.26 -34.82
CA ASN A 241 -42.00 21.61 -33.54
C ASN A 241 -40.50 21.53 -33.21
N THR A 242 -39.86 22.69 -33.06
CA THR A 242 -38.43 22.80 -32.74
C THR A 242 -38.19 23.05 -31.26
N ARG A 243 -37.04 22.66 -30.71
CA ARG A 243 -36.65 22.89 -29.31
C ARG A 243 -35.18 23.28 -29.20
N GLU A 244 -34.88 23.99 -28.12
CA GLU A 244 -33.54 24.25 -27.57
C GLU A 244 -33.61 23.84 -26.09
N ARG A 245 -32.64 23.07 -25.59
CA ARG A 245 -32.71 22.42 -24.27
C ARG A 245 -31.91 23.14 -23.19
N TYR A 246 -30.94 23.97 -23.57
CA TYR A 246 -30.00 24.68 -22.69
C TYR A 246 -29.23 23.75 -21.76
N THR A 247 -28.91 22.55 -22.24
CA THR A 247 -28.22 21.49 -21.50
C THR A 247 -26.84 21.17 -22.08
N ASP A 248 -26.62 21.43 -23.37
CA ASP A 248 -25.35 21.21 -24.04
C ASP A 248 -24.76 22.54 -24.55
N PRO A 249 -23.46 22.81 -24.35
CA PRO A 249 -22.81 24.01 -24.88
C PRO A 249 -22.69 24.02 -26.42
N ASP A 250 -22.77 22.88 -27.10
CA ASP A 250 -22.82 22.79 -28.57
C ASP A 250 -24.28 22.86 -29.06
N GLN A 251 -24.60 23.96 -29.76
CA GLN A 251 -25.91 24.20 -30.33
C GLN A 251 -26.40 23.08 -31.28
N ARG A 252 -25.48 22.30 -31.88
CA ARG A 252 -25.82 21.16 -32.76
C ARG A 252 -26.37 19.95 -31.99
N TYR A 253 -26.03 19.82 -30.70
CA TYR A 253 -26.58 18.80 -29.81
C TYR A 253 -27.74 19.36 -28.98
N ASP A 254 -27.76 20.68 -28.73
CA ASP A 254 -28.78 21.30 -27.89
C ASP A 254 -30.11 21.62 -28.60
N THR A 255 -30.09 21.75 -29.93
CA THR A 255 -31.27 22.08 -30.75
C THR A 255 -31.76 20.91 -31.59
N LEU A 256 -33.09 20.87 -31.82
CA LEU A 256 -33.72 19.79 -32.57
C LEU A 256 -35.05 20.20 -33.24
N ASN A 257 -35.52 19.38 -34.20
CA ASN A 257 -36.90 19.36 -34.70
C ASN A 257 -37.49 17.95 -34.65
N TYR A 258 -38.76 17.84 -34.23
CA TYR A 258 -39.42 16.54 -34.13
C TYR A 258 -39.76 15.96 -35.52
N MET A 259 -39.31 14.74 -35.77
CA MET A 259 -39.63 13.98 -36.98
C MET A 259 -40.90 13.11 -36.80
N ARG A 260 -41.19 12.65 -35.57
CA ARG A 260 -42.36 11.78 -35.30
C ARG A 260 -43.10 12.03 -33.97
N PRO A 261 -43.67 13.21 -33.71
CA PRO A 261 -44.39 13.47 -32.46
C PRO A 261 -45.83 12.88 -32.44
N ALA A 262 -46.48 12.73 -33.60
CA ALA A 262 -47.85 12.15 -33.74
C ALA A 262 -48.17 11.63 -35.16
N GLY A 263 -47.15 11.54 -36.02
CA GLY A 263 -47.22 11.22 -37.44
C GLY A 263 -45.87 11.49 -38.09
N ASP A 264 -45.65 10.97 -39.30
CA ASP A 264 -44.33 10.98 -39.94
C ASP A 264 -44.10 12.31 -40.68
N ALA A 265 -43.09 13.07 -40.27
CA ALA A 265 -42.64 14.26 -40.96
C ALA A 265 -41.47 13.93 -41.89
N VAL A 266 -41.51 14.44 -43.12
CA VAL A 266 -40.50 14.20 -44.15
C VAL A 266 -39.78 15.52 -44.44
N TRP A 267 -38.45 15.49 -44.43
CA TRP A 267 -37.58 16.61 -44.78
C TRP A 267 -36.81 16.32 -46.07
N GLU A 268 -36.65 17.33 -46.91
CA GLU A 268 -35.99 17.20 -48.22
C GLU A 268 -35.06 18.39 -48.51
N ILE A 269 -34.00 18.16 -49.30
CA ILE A 269 -33.15 19.20 -49.89
C ILE A 269 -32.85 18.89 -51.36
N GLN A 270 -32.91 19.90 -52.22
CA GLN A 270 -32.58 19.78 -53.65
C GLN A 270 -31.07 19.61 -53.84
N LEU A 271 -30.66 18.51 -54.47
CA LEU A 271 -29.27 18.19 -54.78
C LEU A 271 -29.15 17.61 -56.20
N PRO A 272 -28.02 17.79 -56.91
CA PRO A 272 -27.76 17.04 -58.13
C PRO A 272 -27.80 15.53 -57.92
N ASN A 273 -28.14 14.78 -58.96
CA ASN A 273 -28.03 13.32 -58.94
C ASN A 273 -26.56 12.91 -58.83
N ALA A 274 -26.16 12.39 -57.69
CA ALA A 274 -24.82 11.94 -57.37
C ALA A 274 -24.86 11.12 -56.08
N SER A 275 -23.74 10.50 -55.72
CA SER A 275 -23.55 9.90 -54.41
C SER A 275 -23.00 10.94 -53.43
N TYR A 276 -23.50 10.92 -52.19
CA TYR A 276 -23.16 11.86 -51.12
C TYR A 276 -22.86 11.11 -49.83
N ASP A 277 -21.80 11.51 -49.14
CA ASP A 277 -21.54 11.16 -47.75
C ASP A 277 -22.38 12.04 -46.84
N ILE A 278 -23.09 11.39 -45.94
CA ILE A 278 -24.04 11.98 -45.01
C ILE A 278 -23.56 11.71 -43.59
N VAL A 279 -23.49 12.77 -42.78
CA VAL A 279 -23.38 12.67 -41.33
C VAL A 279 -24.65 13.26 -40.73
N VAL A 280 -25.44 12.49 -40.00
CA VAL A 280 -26.73 12.93 -39.45
C VAL A 280 -26.89 12.51 -37.99
N LEU A 281 -27.30 13.44 -37.14
CA LEU A 281 -27.56 13.22 -35.73
C LEU A 281 -29.07 13.24 -35.44
N PHE A 282 -29.56 12.19 -34.79
CA PHE A 282 -30.92 12.11 -34.25
C PHE A 282 -30.86 12.04 -32.72
N GLY A 283 -31.76 12.72 -32.02
CA GLY A 283 -31.82 12.63 -30.55
C GLY A 283 -32.33 13.85 -29.81
N ASP A 284 -32.15 13.83 -28.49
CA ASP A 284 -32.54 14.89 -27.55
C ASP A 284 -31.64 14.82 -26.30
N PRO A 285 -30.88 15.89 -25.97
CA PRO A 285 -29.94 15.85 -24.85
C PRO A 285 -30.62 15.73 -23.48
N THR A 286 -31.95 15.96 -23.41
CA THR A 286 -32.70 15.89 -22.16
C THR A 286 -33.53 14.62 -22.03
N ASN A 287 -33.98 14.00 -23.12
CA ASN A 287 -34.90 12.86 -23.08
C ASN A 287 -34.36 11.67 -23.86
N THR A 288 -34.61 10.49 -23.31
CA THR A 288 -34.27 9.20 -23.93
C THR A 288 -35.53 8.43 -24.34
N ASP A 289 -36.59 9.13 -24.73
CA ASP A 289 -37.90 8.52 -25.04
C ASP A 289 -38.08 8.22 -26.54
N GLN A 290 -36.98 8.18 -27.28
CA GLN A 290 -36.95 7.97 -28.73
C GLN A 290 -36.47 6.58 -29.14
N VAL A 291 -36.90 6.18 -30.33
CA VAL A 291 -36.27 5.12 -31.13
C VAL A 291 -36.01 5.73 -32.50
N ASN A 292 -34.74 5.85 -32.90
CA ASN A 292 -34.30 6.58 -34.09
C ASN A 292 -34.10 5.66 -35.30
N THR A 293 -35.05 4.77 -35.56
CA THR A 293 -35.09 4.00 -36.82
C THR A 293 -35.51 4.91 -37.98
N MET A 294 -34.57 5.32 -38.85
CA MET A 294 -34.79 6.36 -39.87
C MET A 294 -34.53 5.84 -41.29
N ASP A 295 -35.11 6.49 -42.30
CA ASP A 295 -34.83 6.28 -43.73
C ASP A 295 -34.19 7.55 -44.29
N VAL A 296 -32.96 7.41 -44.78
CA VAL A 296 -32.18 8.44 -45.47
C VAL A 296 -31.97 7.96 -46.90
N GLU A 297 -32.66 8.59 -47.85
CA GLU A 297 -32.57 8.30 -49.29
C GLU A 297 -32.74 6.81 -49.65
N GLY A 298 -33.73 6.14 -49.04
CA GLY A 298 -34.02 4.73 -49.25
C GLY A 298 -33.17 3.78 -48.41
N THR A 299 -32.19 4.28 -47.66
CA THR A 299 -31.36 3.50 -46.74
C THR A 299 -31.97 3.52 -45.34
N VAL A 300 -32.39 2.36 -44.85
CA VAL A 300 -32.99 2.23 -43.50
C VAL A 300 -31.88 2.06 -42.45
N LEU A 301 -31.79 3.04 -41.57
CA LEU A 301 -30.95 3.07 -40.37
C LEU A 301 -31.74 2.49 -39.19
N VAL A 302 -31.19 1.46 -38.55
CA VAL A 302 -31.83 0.79 -37.42
C VAL A 302 -31.11 1.16 -36.14
N ASP A 303 -31.84 1.81 -35.24
CA ASP A 303 -31.46 2.03 -33.85
C ASP A 303 -31.53 0.68 -33.09
N PRO A 304 -30.37 0.12 -32.66
CA PRO A 304 -30.28 -1.21 -32.10
C PRO A 304 -30.57 -1.29 -30.60
N ASP A 305 -30.37 -0.20 -29.86
CA ASP A 305 -30.41 -0.16 -28.39
C ASP A 305 -31.63 0.60 -27.86
N GLY A 306 -32.05 1.68 -28.52
CA GLY A 306 -33.25 2.44 -28.20
C GLY A 306 -33.25 3.07 -26.80
N GLY A 307 -33.77 4.29 -26.70
CA GLY A 307 -33.90 4.95 -25.42
C GLY A 307 -32.57 5.40 -24.81
N ASP A 308 -31.69 5.89 -25.67
CA ASP A 308 -30.50 6.67 -25.39
C ASP A 308 -30.74 8.15 -25.81
N HIS A 309 -29.73 9.01 -25.63
CA HIS A 309 -29.87 10.44 -25.92
C HIS A 309 -29.62 10.81 -27.38
N PHE A 310 -28.75 10.10 -28.10
CA PHE A 310 -28.29 10.51 -29.43
C PHE A 310 -27.74 9.35 -30.26
N ASP A 311 -28.23 9.25 -31.50
CA ASP A 311 -27.66 8.38 -32.53
C ASP A 311 -27.03 9.21 -33.65
N LEU A 312 -25.75 8.98 -33.89
CA LEU A 312 -25.01 9.57 -35.02
C LEU A 312 -24.81 8.51 -36.10
N TYR A 313 -25.26 8.82 -37.31
CA TYR A 313 -25.06 7.96 -38.48
C TYR A 313 -24.15 8.62 -39.50
N VAL A 314 -23.21 7.82 -40.02
CA VAL A 314 -22.36 8.16 -41.16
C VAL A 314 -22.65 7.15 -42.26
N LEU A 315 -23.08 7.61 -43.42
CA LEU A 315 -23.46 6.76 -44.54
C LEU A 315 -23.27 7.45 -45.88
N THR A 316 -23.06 6.66 -46.92
CA THR A 316 -23.10 7.15 -48.31
C THR A 316 -24.45 6.81 -48.92
N VAL A 317 -25.10 7.79 -49.55
CA VAL A 317 -26.38 7.61 -50.24
C VAL A 317 -26.31 8.12 -51.67
N THR A 318 -27.18 7.61 -52.55
CA THR A 318 -27.22 8.04 -53.95
C THR A 318 -28.53 8.75 -54.24
N VAL A 319 -28.45 10.05 -54.54
CA VAL A 319 -29.60 10.86 -54.96
C VAL A 319 -29.87 10.61 -56.43
N THR A 320 -31.09 10.22 -56.77
CA THR A 320 -31.47 9.84 -58.15
C THR A 320 -32.60 10.67 -58.75
N ASP A 321 -33.35 11.41 -57.93
CA ASP A 321 -34.51 12.21 -58.36
C ASP A 321 -34.30 13.74 -58.19
N GLY A 322 -33.08 14.14 -57.88
CA GLY A 322 -32.68 15.52 -57.64
C GLY A 322 -32.99 16.02 -56.22
N ARG A 323 -33.33 15.13 -55.29
CA ARG A 323 -33.58 15.45 -53.87
C ARG A 323 -32.97 14.40 -52.96
N LEU A 324 -32.43 14.86 -51.83
CA LEU A 324 -32.17 13.99 -50.68
C LEU A 324 -33.39 14.02 -49.77
N THR A 325 -33.94 12.85 -49.44
CA THR A 325 -35.12 12.72 -48.57
C THR A 325 -34.79 12.00 -47.26
N VAL A 326 -35.18 12.59 -46.12
CA VAL A 326 -35.07 12.00 -44.77
C VAL A 326 -36.46 11.84 -44.14
N ARG A 327 -36.77 10.65 -43.62
CA ARG A 327 -38.08 10.35 -43.00
C ARG A 327 -38.01 9.25 -41.93
N PRO A 328 -38.98 9.17 -41.00
CA PRO A 328 -39.11 8.03 -40.10
C PRO A 328 -39.33 6.71 -40.85
N ALA A 329 -38.66 5.64 -40.41
CA ALA A 329 -38.87 4.28 -40.92
C ALA A 329 -39.80 3.45 -39.98
N PRO A 330 -40.26 2.25 -40.40
CA PRO A 330 -41.02 1.37 -39.52
C PRO A 330 -40.21 1.01 -38.27
N GLY A 331 -40.74 1.32 -37.09
CA GLY A 331 -40.04 1.14 -35.81
C GLY A 331 -39.66 2.44 -35.10
N ALA A 332 -39.60 3.57 -35.84
CA ALA A 332 -39.25 4.86 -35.24
C ALA A 332 -40.29 5.29 -34.17
N VAL A 333 -39.85 5.78 -33.02
CA VAL A 333 -40.72 6.29 -31.95
C VAL A 333 -40.21 7.66 -31.53
N ASN A 334 -41.07 8.68 -31.55
CA ASN A 334 -40.76 10.02 -31.05
C ASN A 334 -39.42 10.61 -31.53
N SER A 335 -38.96 10.26 -32.73
CA SER A 335 -37.62 10.63 -33.22
C SER A 335 -37.51 12.12 -33.49
N LYS A 336 -36.32 12.68 -33.31
CA LYS A 336 -35.99 14.10 -33.55
C LYS A 336 -34.67 14.18 -34.30
N ILE A 337 -34.55 15.15 -35.21
CA ILE A 337 -33.31 15.42 -35.96
C ILE A 337 -32.66 16.70 -35.43
N CYS A 338 -31.34 16.65 -35.25
CA CYS A 338 -30.53 17.75 -34.71
C CYS A 338 -29.76 18.47 -35.82
N TYR A 339 -28.93 17.76 -36.58
CA TYR A 339 -28.22 18.31 -37.75
C TYR A 339 -27.97 17.25 -38.83
N ILE A 340 -27.65 17.72 -40.05
CA ILE A 340 -27.19 16.90 -41.17
C ILE A 340 -26.09 17.62 -41.98
N ASP A 341 -24.98 16.91 -42.24
CA ASP A 341 -23.90 17.31 -43.15
C ASP A 341 -23.94 16.43 -44.41
N ILE A 342 -23.77 17.03 -45.58
CA ILE A 342 -23.94 16.41 -46.89
C ILE A 342 -22.75 16.78 -47.78
N THR A 343 -21.97 15.79 -48.20
CA THR A 343 -20.72 15.98 -48.97
C THR A 343 -20.74 15.10 -50.22
N PRO A 344 -20.61 15.65 -51.45
CA PRO A 344 -20.57 14.82 -52.66
C PRO A 344 -19.30 13.93 -52.73
N THR A 345 -19.44 12.75 -53.34
CA THR A 345 -18.42 11.67 -53.31
C THR A 345 -17.53 11.54 -54.56
N THR A 346 -17.47 12.58 -55.43
CA THR A 346 -16.65 12.74 -56.67
C THR A 346 -17.24 12.28 -58.03
N ASP A 347 -16.65 12.82 -59.12
CA ASP A 347 -17.05 12.87 -60.55
C ASP A 347 -16.59 11.60 -61.34
N PRO A 348 -17.34 11.09 -62.33
CA PRO A 348 -16.94 9.92 -63.14
C PRO A 348 -15.79 10.13 -64.15
N SER A 349 -14.96 11.18 -64.04
CA SER A 349 -13.77 11.41 -64.89
C SER A 349 -12.47 11.03 -64.18
N TYR A 350 -11.43 10.66 -64.91
CA TYR A 350 -10.07 10.47 -64.34
C TYR A 350 -9.42 11.79 -63.92
N GLU A 351 -9.97 12.94 -64.31
CA GLU A 351 -9.37 14.27 -64.10
C GLU A 351 -9.05 14.55 -62.63
N ASN A 352 -9.84 14.02 -61.70
CA ASN A 352 -9.60 14.18 -60.26
C ASN A 352 -8.59 13.19 -59.67
N TYR A 353 -8.15 12.18 -60.43
CA TYR A 353 -7.20 11.17 -60.02
C TYR A 353 -5.82 11.33 -60.68
N ILE A 354 -5.66 12.20 -61.68
CA ILE A 354 -4.38 12.45 -62.37
C ILE A 354 -3.61 13.55 -61.63
N TYR A 355 -2.54 13.16 -60.93
CA TYR A 355 -1.63 14.09 -60.25
C TYR A 355 -0.38 14.38 -61.09
N THR A 356 0.10 13.37 -61.82
CA THR A 356 1.18 13.49 -62.81
C THR A 356 0.62 13.25 -64.20
N ASP A 357 0.46 14.33 -64.95
CA ASP A 357 -0.05 14.32 -66.32
C ASP A 357 1.05 13.92 -67.32
N VAL A 358 0.83 12.83 -68.04
CA VAL A 358 1.72 12.34 -69.11
C VAL A 358 1.13 12.50 -70.51
N LEU A 359 0.03 13.25 -70.66
CA LEU A 359 -0.69 13.44 -71.93
C LEU A 359 0.23 13.84 -73.08
N ALA A 360 1.07 14.85 -72.84
CA ALA A 360 1.92 15.44 -73.89
C ALA A 360 2.98 14.45 -74.42
N ASP A 361 3.42 13.53 -73.58
CA ASP A 361 4.54 12.62 -73.86
C ASP A 361 4.08 11.22 -74.25
N MET A 362 2.89 10.80 -73.80
CA MET A 362 2.38 9.44 -73.99
C MET A 362 1.27 9.36 -75.06
N ALA A 363 0.29 10.28 -75.06
CA ALA A 363 -0.86 10.18 -75.97
C ALA A 363 -0.42 10.20 -77.44
N ASP A 364 -0.84 9.17 -78.20
CA ASP A 364 -0.43 8.93 -79.59
C ASP A 364 1.11 8.82 -79.83
N GLN A 365 1.93 8.79 -78.79
CA GLN A 365 3.40 8.78 -78.87
C GLN A 365 4.04 7.52 -78.29
N ALA A 366 3.48 6.97 -77.21
CA ALA A 366 3.98 5.78 -76.50
C ALA A 366 2.82 4.98 -75.92
N SER A 367 3.02 3.67 -75.76
CA SER A 367 1.98 2.76 -75.22
C SER A 367 2.24 2.31 -73.79
N THR A 368 3.29 2.84 -73.14
CA THR A 368 3.68 2.45 -71.78
C THR A 368 4.30 3.61 -71.03
N ALA A 369 4.22 3.58 -69.70
CA ALA A 369 5.02 4.43 -68.81
C ALA A 369 5.67 3.59 -67.70
N TYR A 370 6.89 3.96 -67.32
CA TYR A 370 7.67 3.34 -66.25
C TYR A 370 7.64 4.25 -65.03
N MET A 371 7.35 3.70 -63.86
CA MET A 371 7.17 4.43 -62.62
C MET A 371 7.98 3.81 -61.49
N ARG A 372 8.58 4.65 -60.65
CA ARG A 372 9.31 4.23 -59.44
C ARG A 372 8.85 5.06 -58.25
N PHE A 373 8.37 4.38 -57.21
CA PHE A 373 7.90 4.94 -55.95
C PHE A 373 8.86 4.51 -54.84
N ALA A 374 9.54 5.49 -54.22
CA ALA A 374 10.46 5.23 -53.13
C ALA A 374 9.74 5.36 -51.78
N PHE A 375 9.92 4.40 -50.89
CA PHE A 375 9.34 4.41 -49.56
C PHE A 375 10.31 3.81 -48.53
N ASN A 376 10.10 4.08 -47.25
CA ASN A 376 10.95 3.56 -46.19
C ASN A 376 10.21 2.53 -45.35
N VAL A 377 10.94 1.49 -44.92
CA VAL A 377 10.48 0.50 -43.95
C VAL A 377 11.48 0.44 -42.81
N ASP A 378 11.05 0.79 -41.60
CA ASP A 378 11.94 0.85 -40.43
C ASP A 378 12.41 -0.55 -39.99
N ASN A 379 11.47 -1.50 -39.89
CA ASN A 379 11.74 -2.89 -39.60
C ASN A 379 10.88 -3.82 -40.47
N PRO A 380 11.45 -4.45 -41.52
CA PRO A 380 10.70 -5.37 -42.38
C PRO A 380 10.12 -6.60 -41.68
N LEU A 381 10.62 -6.92 -40.47
CA LEU A 381 10.14 -8.05 -39.69
C LEU A 381 8.81 -7.78 -38.98
N GLU A 382 8.40 -6.51 -38.88
CA GLU A 382 7.13 -6.08 -38.25
C GLU A 382 5.97 -6.02 -39.25
N VAL A 383 6.21 -6.33 -40.53
CA VAL A 383 5.20 -6.34 -41.59
C VAL A 383 4.50 -7.70 -41.63
N ASP A 384 3.24 -7.75 -41.22
CA ASP A 384 2.45 -8.98 -41.07
C ASP A 384 1.66 -9.35 -42.32
N SER A 385 1.26 -8.36 -43.12
CA SER A 385 0.58 -8.53 -44.40
C SER A 385 1.06 -7.48 -45.41
N LEU A 386 0.91 -7.75 -46.71
CA LEU A 386 1.23 -6.78 -47.76
C LEU A 386 0.22 -6.92 -48.90
N VAL A 387 -0.50 -5.84 -49.20
CA VAL A 387 -1.52 -5.77 -50.24
C VAL A 387 -1.18 -4.63 -51.20
N LEU A 388 -1.09 -4.95 -52.49
CA LEU A 388 -1.02 -3.94 -53.55
C LEU A 388 -2.45 -3.69 -54.04
N ARG A 389 -2.98 -2.50 -53.81
CA ARG A 389 -4.19 -2.03 -54.47
C ARG A 389 -3.79 -1.28 -55.73
N MET A 390 -4.48 -1.51 -56.84
CA MET A 390 -4.21 -0.84 -58.10
C MET A 390 -5.50 -0.33 -58.72
N ARG A 391 -5.53 0.96 -59.03
CA ARG A 391 -6.38 1.48 -60.11
C ARG A 391 -5.53 1.59 -61.34
N TYR A 392 -5.99 0.97 -62.41
CA TYR A 392 -5.29 0.98 -63.68
C TYR A 392 -6.32 1.07 -64.79
N ASP A 393 -5.94 1.77 -65.86
CA ASP A 393 -6.74 1.85 -67.07
C ASP A 393 -6.64 0.54 -67.83
N ASP A 394 -5.65 0.31 -68.69
CA ASP A 394 -5.60 -0.95 -69.45
C ASP A 394 -4.82 -2.08 -68.77
N GLY A 395 -3.56 -1.86 -68.40
CA GLY A 395 -2.74 -2.92 -67.81
C GLY A 395 -1.47 -2.45 -67.11
N PHE A 396 -0.91 -3.33 -66.26
CA PHE A 396 0.32 -3.06 -65.52
C PHE A 396 1.12 -4.32 -65.16
N ALA A 397 2.41 -4.14 -64.90
CA ALA A 397 3.26 -5.11 -64.21
C ALA A 397 4.04 -4.41 -63.07
N ALA A 398 3.95 -4.94 -61.85
CA ALA A 398 4.52 -4.37 -60.63
C ALA A 398 5.65 -5.22 -60.04
N TYR A 399 6.66 -4.55 -59.49
CA TYR A 399 7.85 -5.13 -58.90
C TYR A 399 8.19 -4.47 -57.56
N LEU A 400 8.63 -5.26 -56.59
CA LEU A 400 9.13 -4.79 -55.30
C LEU A 400 10.62 -5.07 -55.21
N ASN A 401 11.45 -4.02 -55.17
CA ASN A 401 12.91 -4.13 -55.18
C ASN A 401 13.46 -5.09 -56.27
N GLY A 402 12.79 -5.14 -57.42
CA GLY A 402 13.15 -5.98 -58.58
C GLY A 402 12.49 -7.36 -58.62
N VAL A 403 11.73 -7.74 -57.59
CA VAL A 403 10.96 -8.99 -57.55
C VAL A 403 9.57 -8.73 -58.13
N PRO A 404 9.10 -9.47 -59.16
CA PRO A 404 7.73 -9.34 -59.64
C PRO A 404 6.72 -9.71 -58.54
N ILE A 405 5.75 -8.84 -58.28
CA ILE A 405 4.76 -9.04 -57.20
C ILE A 405 3.32 -9.17 -57.71
N ALA A 406 2.96 -8.46 -58.79
CA ALA A 406 1.61 -8.48 -59.35
C ALA A 406 1.61 -8.01 -60.82
N GLN A 407 0.61 -8.41 -61.59
CA GLN A 407 0.38 -7.91 -62.95
C GLN A 407 -1.07 -8.13 -63.35
N ALA A 408 -1.63 -7.24 -64.17
CA ALA A 408 -2.94 -7.38 -64.80
C ALA A 408 -2.87 -6.88 -66.24
N ASN A 409 -3.50 -7.61 -67.17
CA ASN A 409 -3.51 -7.30 -68.61
C ASN A 409 -2.13 -7.02 -69.24
N ALA A 410 -1.03 -7.43 -68.61
CA ALA A 410 0.32 -7.27 -69.14
C ALA A 410 0.81 -8.57 -69.81
N PRO A 411 1.57 -8.48 -70.92
CA PRO A 411 2.34 -9.62 -71.43
C PRO A 411 3.31 -10.17 -70.36
N VAL A 412 3.62 -11.47 -70.39
CA VAL A 412 4.49 -12.15 -69.41
C VAL A 412 5.90 -11.51 -69.26
N SER A 413 6.37 -10.80 -70.30
CA SER A 413 7.60 -10.03 -70.29
C SER A 413 7.40 -8.81 -71.20
N PRO A 414 6.80 -7.72 -70.69
CA PRO A 414 6.44 -6.58 -71.53
C PRO A 414 7.71 -5.81 -71.96
N ALA A 415 7.86 -5.59 -73.26
CA ALA A 415 8.89 -4.70 -73.82
C ALA A 415 8.47 -3.23 -73.64
N TYR A 416 9.39 -2.27 -73.83
CA TYR A 416 9.12 -0.83 -73.65
C TYR A 416 8.02 -0.23 -74.55
N ASN A 417 7.59 -0.95 -75.59
CA ASN A 417 6.53 -0.53 -76.51
C ASN A 417 5.42 -1.59 -76.58
N ALA A 418 5.27 -2.38 -75.52
CA ALA A 418 4.16 -3.32 -75.39
C ALA A 418 2.83 -2.58 -75.27
N THR A 419 1.75 -3.27 -75.61
CA THR A 419 0.38 -2.84 -75.30
C THR A 419 -0.23 -3.84 -74.33
N ALA A 420 -1.24 -3.40 -73.58
CA ALA A 420 -2.03 -4.29 -72.74
C ALA A 420 -2.67 -5.42 -73.57
N THR A 421 -2.90 -6.58 -72.95
CA THR A 421 -3.49 -7.75 -73.62
C THR A 421 -5.02 -7.68 -73.71
N ALA A 422 -5.63 -6.75 -72.97
CA ALA A 422 -7.03 -6.39 -72.95
C ALA A 422 -7.16 -5.00 -72.31
N GLY A 423 -8.15 -4.19 -72.72
CA GLY A 423 -8.49 -2.95 -72.02
C GLY A 423 -9.30 -3.17 -70.75
N HIS A 424 -9.33 -2.15 -69.90
CA HIS A 424 -10.04 -2.18 -68.63
C HIS A 424 -10.69 -0.81 -68.34
N GLY A 425 -11.89 -0.63 -68.88
CA GLY A 425 -12.51 0.69 -69.02
C GLY A 425 -12.90 1.41 -67.72
N ASP A 426 -13.36 2.64 -67.88
CA ASP A 426 -13.24 3.71 -66.88
C ASP A 426 -13.92 3.44 -65.55
N ALA A 427 -15.13 2.87 -65.59
CA ALA A 427 -15.84 2.51 -64.37
C ALA A 427 -15.09 1.44 -63.54
N GLN A 428 -14.23 0.64 -64.17
CA GLN A 428 -13.39 -0.37 -63.51
C GLN A 428 -12.07 0.24 -63.05
N ALA A 429 -11.44 1.08 -63.88
CA ALA A 429 -10.22 1.81 -63.54
C ALA A 429 -10.40 2.79 -62.36
N LEU A 430 -11.62 3.26 -62.09
CA LEU A 430 -11.97 4.07 -60.91
C LEU A 430 -12.09 3.26 -59.60
N VAL A 431 -12.01 1.93 -59.65
CA VAL A 431 -12.10 1.05 -58.47
C VAL A 431 -10.76 0.36 -58.25
N PHE A 432 -10.27 0.39 -57.01
CA PHE A 432 -9.06 -0.36 -56.66
C PHE A 432 -9.29 -1.87 -56.76
N GLU A 433 -8.46 -2.55 -57.52
CA GLU A 433 -8.31 -4.00 -57.50
C GLU A 433 -7.21 -4.38 -56.50
N GLU A 434 -7.45 -5.39 -55.66
CA GLU A 434 -6.52 -5.78 -54.60
C GLU A 434 -5.75 -7.05 -54.99
N PHE A 435 -4.43 -6.99 -54.85
CA PHE A 435 -3.51 -8.09 -55.04
C PHE A 435 -2.82 -8.38 -53.71
N ASP A 436 -3.13 -9.53 -53.10
CA ASP A 436 -2.39 -10.01 -51.93
C ASP A 436 -0.98 -10.41 -52.36
N VAL A 437 0.00 -9.62 -51.92
CA VAL A 437 1.42 -9.78 -52.21
C VAL A 437 2.21 -10.17 -50.96
N SER A 438 1.53 -10.66 -49.92
CA SER A 438 2.11 -11.05 -48.63
C SER A 438 3.20 -12.12 -48.75
N ALA A 439 3.15 -12.97 -49.77
CA ALA A 439 4.20 -13.96 -50.04
C ALA A 439 5.56 -13.31 -50.42
N HIS A 440 5.56 -12.03 -50.78
CA HIS A 440 6.72 -11.27 -51.24
C HIS A 440 7.32 -10.34 -50.17
N ARG A 441 6.85 -10.39 -48.90
CA ARG A 441 7.39 -9.57 -47.79
C ARG A 441 8.91 -9.70 -47.61
N SER A 442 9.47 -10.87 -47.92
CA SER A 442 10.92 -11.10 -47.90
C SER A 442 11.73 -10.25 -48.90
N ALA A 443 11.08 -9.57 -49.85
CA ALA A 443 11.70 -8.62 -50.76
C ALA A 443 11.89 -7.22 -50.14
N LEU A 444 11.23 -6.92 -49.00
CA LEU A 444 11.43 -5.68 -48.25
C LEU A 444 12.79 -5.69 -47.55
N VAL A 445 13.44 -4.53 -47.49
CA VAL A 445 14.69 -4.31 -46.76
C VAL A 445 14.54 -3.16 -45.77
N ALA A 446 15.32 -3.18 -44.69
CA ALA A 446 15.31 -2.08 -43.74
C ALA A 446 15.85 -0.80 -44.41
N GLY A 447 15.16 0.32 -44.22
CA GLY A 447 15.43 1.59 -44.91
C GLY A 447 14.66 1.71 -46.23
N GLN A 448 15.31 2.23 -47.27
CA GLN A 448 14.65 2.61 -48.52
C GLN A 448 14.35 1.39 -49.42
N ASN A 449 13.12 1.34 -49.91
CA ASN A 449 12.55 0.34 -50.82
C ASN A 449 11.98 1.03 -52.06
N ILE A 450 11.82 0.28 -53.15
CA ILE A 450 11.24 0.73 -54.42
C ILE A 450 10.07 -0.17 -54.80
N LEU A 451 8.89 0.42 -54.98
CA LEU A 451 7.81 -0.15 -55.79
C LEU A 451 7.97 0.38 -57.21
N ALA A 452 8.12 -0.51 -58.19
CA ALA A 452 8.29 -0.15 -59.58
C ALA A 452 7.14 -0.70 -60.42
N ILE A 453 6.59 0.12 -61.32
CA ILE A 453 5.44 -0.24 -62.15
C ILE A 453 5.73 0.06 -63.61
N HIS A 454 5.39 -0.90 -64.47
CA HIS A 454 5.33 -0.72 -65.91
C HIS A 454 3.84 -0.69 -66.31
N GLY A 455 3.31 0.51 -66.54
CA GLY A 455 1.92 0.72 -66.98
C GLY A 455 1.82 0.64 -68.50
N LEU A 456 0.69 0.15 -69.01
CA LEU A 456 0.44 -0.09 -70.43
C LEU A 456 -0.93 0.47 -70.84
N ASN A 457 -0.99 0.99 -72.06
CA ASN A 457 -2.23 1.26 -72.80
C ASN A 457 -2.58 0.08 -73.71
N GLU A 458 -3.85 -0.11 -74.04
CA GLU A 458 -4.31 -1.13 -74.98
C GLU A 458 -3.94 -0.78 -76.42
N ALA A 459 -3.77 0.51 -76.74
CA ALA A 459 -3.35 1.00 -78.04
C ALA A 459 -2.27 2.09 -77.98
N LEU A 460 -1.40 2.12 -78.99
CA LEU A 460 -0.44 3.22 -79.18
C LEU A 460 -1.10 4.49 -79.71
N LEU A 461 -2.19 4.36 -80.49
CA LEU A 461 -2.85 5.46 -81.19
C LEU A 461 -4.33 5.47 -80.85
N GLY A 462 -4.85 6.64 -80.50
CA GLY A 462 -6.27 6.92 -80.27
C GLY A 462 -6.81 6.38 -78.95
N ASP A 463 -5.93 6.09 -77.99
CA ASP A 463 -6.29 5.73 -76.62
C ASP A 463 -6.60 7.01 -75.83
N PRO A 464 -7.86 7.24 -75.43
CA PRO A 464 -8.30 8.54 -74.91
C PRO A 464 -7.77 8.83 -73.51
N ASP A 465 -7.27 7.82 -72.82
CA ASP A 465 -6.94 7.84 -71.40
C ASP A 465 -5.71 6.97 -71.04
N PHE A 466 -5.22 7.19 -69.82
CA PHE A 466 -4.27 6.34 -69.11
C PHE A 466 -4.39 6.63 -67.63
N LEU A 467 -4.35 5.60 -66.79
CA LEU A 467 -4.27 5.75 -65.34
C LEU A 467 -3.47 4.61 -64.73
N ILE A 468 -2.53 4.96 -63.84
CA ILE A 468 -1.88 4.04 -62.91
C ILE A 468 -1.80 4.71 -61.54
N GLN A 469 -2.53 4.16 -60.59
CA GLN A 469 -2.53 4.55 -59.18
C GLN A 469 -2.32 3.32 -58.30
N PRO A 470 -1.08 3.06 -57.85
CA PRO A 470 -0.83 2.07 -56.82
C PRO A 470 -1.10 2.59 -55.42
N GLU A 471 -1.57 1.70 -54.55
CA GLU A 471 -1.38 1.79 -53.11
C GLU A 471 -0.72 0.50 -52.61
N LEU A 472 0.38 0.60 -51.88
CA LEU A 472 1.01 -0.54 -51.22
C LEU A 472 0.73 -0.43 -49.72
N LEU A 473 -0.21 -1.24 -49.26
CA LEU A 473 -0.66 -1.27 -47.87
C LEU A 473 -0.04 -2.45 -47.14
N ALA A 474 0.24 -2.26 -45.87
CA ALA A 474 0.74 -3.28 -44.96
C ALA A 474 -0.01 -3.26 -43.64
N ASP A 475 -0.26 -4.42 -43.07
CA ASP A 475 -0.49 -4.52 -41.63
C ASP A 475 0.88 -4.57 -40.93
N VAL A 476 1.08 -3.68 -39.96
CA VAL A 476 2.30 -3.64 -39.15
C VAL A 476 1.92 -3.83 -37.70
N THR A 477 2.57 -4.77 -37.02
CA THR A 477 2.50 -4.91 -35.57
C THR A 477 3.81 -4.37 -34.97
N PRO A 478 3.84 -3.14 -34.44
CA PRO A 478 5.01 -2.62 -33.76
C PRO A 478 5.35 -3.45 -32.52
N ALA A 479 6.60 -3.37 -32.04
CA ALA A 479 6.95 -3.88 -30.72
C ALA A 479 5.98 -3.35 -29.65
N ARG A 480 5.41 -4.25 -28.83
CA ARG A 480 4.41 -3.88 -27.81
C ARG A 480 4.97 -2.79 -26.87
N PRO A 481 4.32 -1.63 -26.73
CA PRO A 481 4.78 -0.59 -25.82
C PRO A 481 4.69 -1.07 -24.36
N GLU A 482 5.68 -0.71 -23.54
CA GLU A 482 5.71 -1.07 -22.12
C GLU A 482 5.02 0.01 -21.27
N PHE A 483 4.18 -0.41 -20.32
CA PHE A 483 3.38 0.48 -19.47
C PHE A 483 3.39 0.04 -18.01
N TYR A 484 3.10 1.00 -17.13
CA TYR A 484 2.69 0.76 -15.75
C TYR A 484 1.17 0.57 -15.65
N TYR A 485 0.74 -0.45 -14.91
CA TYR A 485 -0.67 -0.78 -14.70
C TYR A 485 -1.02 -0.65 -13.22
N THR A 486 -1.85 0.35 -12.88
CA THR A 486 -2.33 0.57 -11.51
C THR A 486 -3.39 -0.44 -11.07
N ILE A 487 -3.84 -1.28 -12.00
CA ILE A 487 -4.70 -2.44 -11.75
C ILE A 487 -3.99 -3.60 -12.46
N PRO A 488 -3.20 -4.40 -11.74
CA PRO A 488 -2.50 -5.52 -12.35
C PRO A 488 -3.47 -6.56 -12.93
N THR A 489 -3.13 -7.14 -14.08
CA THR A 489 -4.03 -7.96 -14.91
C THR A 489 -3.62 -9.43 -15.00
N ARG A 490 -3.18 -9.99 -13.87
CA ARG A 490 -2.76 -11.40 -13.76
C ARG A 490 -3.74 -12.39 -14.40
N GLY A 491 -3.26 -13.11 -15.42
CA GLY A 491 -3.95 -14.14 -16.19
C GLY A 491 -4.91 -13.60 -17.25
N ALA A 492 -4.81 -12.33 -17.63
CA ALA A 492 -5.72 -11.63 -18.54
C ALA A 492 -5.01 -10.56 -19.38
N ASP A 493 -5.70 -10.04 -20.38
CA ASP A 493 -5.13 -8.99 -21.26
C ASP A 493 -4.89 -7.68 -20.49
N ASN A 494 -3.74 -7.06 -20.75
CA ASN A 494 -3.37 -5.75 -20.23
C ASN A 494 -4.17 -4.64 -20.93
N ILE A 495 -5.16 -4.05 -20.25
CA ILE A 495 -6.00 -2.97 -20.81
C ILE A 495 -5.57 -1.61 -20.25
N GLY A 496 -5.19 -0.69 -21.14
CA GLY A 496 -4.78 0.67 -20.78
C GLY A 496 -3.28 0.76 -20.42
N GLY A 497 -2.95 1.55 -19.40
CA GLY A 497 -1.57 1.70 -18.91
C GLY A 497 -1.07 3.16 -18.87
N SER A 498 -0.02 3.38 -18.08
CA SER A 498 0.66 4.67 -17.92
C SER A 498 2.08 4.60 -18.45
N PHE A 499 2.52 5.63 -19.18
CA PHE A 499 3.85 5.70 -19.82
C PHE A 499 5.02 5.78 -18.85
N GLY A 500 4.74 6.06 -17.57
CA GLY A 500 5.77 6.28 -16.58
C GLY A 500 5.20 6.68 -15.22
N LEU A 501 6.10 6.85 -14.27
CA LEU A 501 5.80 7.37 -12.94
C LEU A 501 6.09 8.88 -12.90
N VAL A 502 5.25 9.64 -12.22
CA VAL A 502 5.59 11.01 -11.84
C VAL A 502 6.55 10.94 -10.64
N ALA A 503 7.72 11.59 -10.76
CA ALA A 503 8.65 11.78 -9.65
C ALA A 503 7.97 12.48 -8.46
N ASP A 504 8.26 12.00 -7.26
CA ASP A 504 7.59 12.41 -6.04
C ASP A 504 7.68 13.92 -5.76
N THR A 505 6.76 14.44 -4.96
CA THR A 505 6.83 15.82 -4.50
C THR A 505 7.96 16.01 -3.49
N THR A 506 8.50 17.22 -3.46
CA THR A 506 9.57 17.62 -2.54
C THR A 506 9.25 19.00 -1.99
N PHE A 507 9.59 19.21 -0.72
CA PHE A 507 9.31 20.42 0.03
C PHE A 507 10.63 21.05 0.46
N ASP A 508 10.76 22.37 0.35
CA ASP A 508 11.93 23.10 0.84
C ASP A 508 11.93 23.30 2.38
N CYS A 509 10.77 23.11 3.01
CA CYS A 509 10.57 23.10 4.45
C CYS A 509 9.86 21.80 4.85
N ASP A 510 10.38 21.12 5.86
CA ASP A 510 9.81 19.85 6.34
C ASP A 510 8.76 20.05 7.45
N ARG A 511 7.95 19.04 7.77
CA ARG A 511 7.06 19.06 8.93
C ARG A 511 7.85 19.36 10.20
N GLY A 512 7.22 20.01 11.17
CA GLY A 512 7.93 20.40 12.38
C GLY A 512 7.28 21.54 13.13
N PHE A 513 8.00 21.98 14.17
CA PHE A 513 7.65 23.15 14.96
C PHE A 513 8.34 24.39 14.44
N TYR A 514 7.57 25.47 14.29
CA TYR A 514 8.02 26.74 13.76
C TYR A 514 7.58 27.89 14.66
N THR A 515 8.38 28.95 14.72
CA THR A 515 8.11 30.16 15.51
C THR A 515 7.82 31.38 14.64
N ASP A 516 8.36 31.40 13.41
CA ASP A 516 8.23 32.52 12.48
C ASP A 516 7.47 32.08 11.21
N PRO A 517 6.60 32.93 10.64
CA PRO A 517 5.98 32.66 9.34
C PRO A 517 6.98 32.46 8.21
N PHE A 518 6.69 31.55 7.30
CA PHE A 518 7.51 31.23 6.13
C PHE A 518 6.63 30.93 4.91
N ALA A 519 7.23 30.57 3.78
CA ALA A 519 6.51 30.08 2.61
C ALA A 519 7.13 28.77 2.16
N VAL A 520 6.27 27.80 1.83
CA VAL A 520 6.67 26.46 1.38
C VAL A 520 6.67 26.42 -0.14
N THR A 521 7.77 25.96 -0.71
CA THR A 521 7.91 25.63 -2.11
C THR A 521 7.75 24.12 -2.31
N ILE A 522 6.81 23.73 -3.17
CA ILE A 522 6.64 22.33 -3.59
C ILE A 522 7.22 22.16 -5.00
N THR A 523 8.04 21.13 -5.20
CA THR A 523 8.58 20.80 -6.52
C THR A 523 8.44 19.31 -6.86
N THR A 524 8.39 18.99 -8.15
CA THR A 524 8.52 17.64 -8.69
C THR A 524 9.57 17.67 -9.80
N GLN A 525 10.36 16.61 -9.93
CA GLN A 525 11.36 16.52 -11.00
C GLN A 525 10.73 16.23 -12.38
N THR A 526 9.44 15.87 -12.42
CA THR A 526 8.75 15.53 -13.68
C THR A 526 8.34 16.79 -14.43
N ALA A 527 9.05 17.10 -15.51
CA ALA A 527 8.69 18.21 -16.39
C ALA A 527 7.27 18.04 -16.96
N GLY A 528 6.47 19.11 -16.87
CA GLY A 528 5.09 19.15 -17.34
C GLY A 528 4.05 18.54 -16.39
N ALA A 529 4.46 18.01 -15.23
CA ALA A 529 3.52 17.61 -14.19
C ALA A 529 2.92 18.83 -13.47
N THR A 530 1.67 18.70 -13.06
CA THR A 530 0.94 19.69 -12.26
C THR A 530 0.86 19.22 -10.82
N ILE A 531 1.27 20.06 -9.88
CA ILE A 531 1.16 19.79 -8.44
C ILE A 531 -0.20 20.28 -7.95
N TYR A 532 -0.90 19.44 -7.20
CA TYR A 532 -2.13 19.77 -6.49
C TYR A 532 -1.91 19.70 -4.99
N TYR A 533 -2.57 20.58 -4.24
CA TYR A 533 -2.49 20.59 -2.78
C TYR A 533 -3.81 20.94 -2.10
N THR A 534 -3.93 20.57 -0.82
CA THR A 534 -5.03 20.91 0.09
C THR A 534 -4.49 21.29 1.46
N THR A 535 -5.26 22.10 2.20
CA THR A 535 -4.91 22.52 3.57
C THR A 535 -6.00 22.22 4.60
N ASP A 536 -6.99 21.42 4.22
CA ASP A 536 -8.14 21.04 5.05
C ASP A 536 -8.12 19.56 5.48
N GLY A 537 -7.01 18.86 5.19
CA GLY A 537 -6.80 17.45 5.45
C GLY A 537 -7.36 16.49 4.40
N SER A 538 -8.15 16.97 3.42
CA SER A 538 -8.65 16.15 2.32
C SER A 538 -7.55 15.76 1.33
N LYS A 539 -7.76 14.70 0.53
CA LYS A 539 -6.78 14.29 -0.49
C LYS A 539 -6.70 15.35 -1.61
N PRO A 540 -5.51 15.69 -2.15
CA PRO A 540 -5.37 16.73 -3.20
C PRO A 540 -6.02 16.44 -4.56
N LEU A 541 -6.69 15.30 -4.74
CA LEU A 541 -7.52 15.01 -5.92
C LEU A 541 -9.02 15.18 -5.65
N ALA A 542 -9.43 15.47 -4.41
CA ALA A 542 -10.80 15.79 -4.07
C ALA A 542 -11.12 17.24 -4.45
N ILE A 543 -12.24 17.49 -5.13
CA ILE A 543 -12.67 18.85 -5.46
C ILE A 543 -13.21 19.53 -4.19
N PRO A 544 -12.77 20.76 -3.85
CA PRO A 544 -11.81 21.60 -4.58
C PRO A 544 -10.35 21.37 -4.13
N ALA A 545 -9.48 20.96 -5.07
CA ALA A 545 -8.04 20.96 -4.87
C ALA A 545 -7.42 22.25 -5.47
N HIS A 546 -6.35 22.75 -4.85
CA HIS A 546 -5.63 23.91 -5.35
C HIS A 546 -4.50 23.48 -6.27
N GLN A 547 -4.47 24.01 -7.49
CA GLN A 547 -3.29 23.89 -8.34
C GLN A 547 -2.18 24.77 -7.77
N TYR A 548 -1.01 24.18 -7.53
CA TYR A 548 0.16 24.90 -7.05
C TYR A 548 0.71 25.83 -8.14
N THR A 549 0.78 27.13 -7.83
CA THR A 549 1.24 28.18 -8.78
C THR A 549 2.40 29.02 -8.24
N GLY A 550 2.80 28.80 -6.99
CA GLY A 550 3.89 29.50 -6.32
C GLY A 550 3.90 29.19 -4.81
N PRO A 551 4.90 29.69 -4.07
CA PRO A 551 5.09 29.35 -2.67
C PRO A 551 3.85 29.62 -1.80
N ILE A 552 3.53 28.68 -0.92
CA ILE A 552 2.35 28.72 -0.04
C ILE A 552 2.75 29.38 1.29
N PRO A 553 2.14 30.51 1.68
CA PRO A 553 2.47 31.15 2.96
C PRO A 553 1.93 30.32 4.14
N ILE A 554 2.81 29.99 5.07
CA ILE A 554 2.51 29.32 6.33
C ILE A 554 2.78 30.32 7.46
N ALA A 555 1.71 30.82 8.07
CA ALA A 555 1.78 31.81 9.15
C ALA A 555 1.28 31.30 10.50
N THR A 556 0.56 30.18 10.48
CA THR A 556 -0.02 29.53 11.66
C THR A 556 0.03 28.01 11.46
N THR A 557 -0.33 27.25 12.49
CA THR A 557 -0.48 25.79 12.37
C THR A 557 -1.31 25.42 11.14
N THR A 558 -0.71 24.64 10.24
CA THR A 558 -1.27 24.30 8.93
C THR A 558 -0.90 22.87 8.58
N THR A 559 -1.88 22.07 8.18
CA THR A 559 -1.63 20.81 7.48
C THR A 559 -1.62 21.07 5.99
N LEU A 560 -0.65 20.49 5.27
CA LEU A 560 -0.51 20.62 3.83
C LEU A 560 -0.36 19.24 3.25
N ARG A 561 -1.25 18.86 2.33
CA ARG A 561 -1.13 17.62 1.56
C ARG A 561 -0.88 17.96 0.11
N ALA A 562 0.05 17.28 -0.56
CA ALA A 562 0.36 17.53 -1.96
C ALA A 562 0.59 16.23 -2.75
N MET A 563 0.38 16.31 -4.06
CA MET A 563 0.73 15.26 -5.01
C MET A 563 0.97 15.87 -6.40
N ALA A 564 1.77 15.23 -7.25
CA ALA A 564 2.02 15.64 -8.63
C ALA A 564 1.36 14.70 -9.66
N HIS A 565 0.64 15.29 -10.61
CA HIS A 565 -0.11 14.60 -11.65
C HIS A 565 0.39 14.97 -13.04
N LYS A 566 0.47 14.01 -13.95
CA LYS A 566 0.69 14.24 -15.37
C LYS A 566 -0.23 13.30 -16.17
N PRO A 567 -1.05 13.80 -17.10
CA PRO A 567 -1.88 12.94 -17.93
C PRO A 567 -1.06 11.84 -18.62
N GLY A 568 -1.55 10.59 -18.55
CA GLY A 568 -0.85 9.41 -19.09
C GLY A 568 0.26 8.83 -18.21
N TYR A 569 0.49 9.37 -17.01
CA TYR A 569 1.48 8.86 -16.05
C TYR A 569 0.79 8.48 -14.73
N VAL A 570 1.39 7.55 -13.99
CA VAL A 570 0.98 7.24 -12.61
C VAL A 570 1.31 8.45 -11.74
N SER A 571 0.31 8.96 -11.02
CA SER A 571 0.49 10.09 -10.11
C SER A 571 1.33 9.70 -8.89
N THR A 572 1.94 10.68 -8.23
CA THR A 572 2.67 10.42 -6.99
C THR A 572 1.73 9.93 -5.88
N ASN A 573 2.30 9.34 -4.85
CA ASN A 573 1.71 9.28 -3.51
C ASN A 573 1.35 10.69 -3.00
N ILE A 574 0.62 10.74 -1.89
CA ILE A 574 0.28 12.00 -1.23
C ILE A 574 1.27 12.24 -0.10
N ASP A 575 2.10 13.25 -0.28
CA ASP A 575 2.94 13.75 0.81
C ASP A 575 2.11 14.63 1.74
N THR A 576 2.28 14.41 3.04
CA THR A 576 1.65 15.22 4.08
C THR A 576 2.72 15.92 4.91
N GLN A 577 2.53 17.22 5.16
CA GLN A 577 3.37 18.05 6.00
C GLN A 577 2.51 18.82 6.99
N THR A 578 2.66 18.55 8.29
CA THR A 578 2.07 19.38 9.35
C THR A 578 3.11 20.35 9.92
N TYR A 579 2.83 21.65 9.78
CA TYR A 579 3.62 22.73 10.37
C TYR A 579 2.92 23.23 11.63
N LEU A 580 3.59 23.17 12.78
CA LEU A 580 3.02 23.47 14.10
C LEU A 580 3.59 24.76 14.68
N PHE A 581 2.72 25.65 15.17
CA PHE A 581 3.10 26.88 15.88
C PHE A 581 2.59 26.78 17.32
N ALA A 582 3.46 26.38 18.25
CA ALA A 582 3.06 26.11 19.64
C ALA A 582 2.40 27.32 20.33
N SER A 583 2.82 28.54 19.99
CA SER A 583 2.21 29.78 20.48
C SER A 583 0.76 29.95 20.01
N ASP A 584 0.47 29.57 18.76
CA ASP A 584 -0.87 29.68 18.18
C ASP A 584 -1.78 28.63 18.78
N VAL A 585 -1.25 27.41 18.94
CA VAL A 585 -1.96 26.30 19.56
C VAL A 585 -2.30 26.61 21.02
N ALA A 586 -1.42 27.27 21.77
CA ALA A 586 -1.71 27.68 23.15
C ALA A 586 -2.92 28.64 23.26
N GLY A 587 -3.26 29.36 22.18
CA GLY A 587 -4.46 30.20 22.07
C GLY A 587 -5.58 29.57 21.22
N GLN A 588 -5.50 28.27 20.91
CA GLN A 588 -6.43 27.58 20.04
C GLN A 588 -7.88 27.76 20.49
N ALA A 589 -8.74 28.11 19.53
CA ALA A 589 -10.18 28.21 19.73
C ALA A 589 -10.60 29.11 20.91
N THR A 590 -9.79 30.12 21.22
CA THR A 590 -10.06 31.12 22.28
C THR A 590 -10.22 32.51 21.68
N ASP A 591 -11.31 33.19 22.00
CA ASP A 591 -11.48 34.61 21.67
C ASP A 591 -10.49 35.45 22.52
N PRO A 592 -9.56 36.20 21.89
CA PRO A 592 -8.49 36.89 22.62
C PRO A 592 -8.98 38.08 23.46
N GLY A 593 -10.20 38.59 23.24
CA GLY A 593 -10.77 39.71 23.99
C GLY A 593 -11.57 39.28 25.22
N THR A 594 -12.19 38.10 25.16
CA THR A 594 -13.13 37.61 26.19
C THR A 594 -12.66 36.34 26.89
N GLY A 595 -11.73 35.58 26.29
CA GLY A 595 -11.30 34.28 26.77
C GLY A 595 -12.32 33.16 26.52
N ALA A 596 -13.40 33.43 25.79
CA ALA A 596 -14.44 32.45 25.51
C ALA A 596 -14.07 31.51 24.36
N GLN A 597 -14.55 30.27 24.41
CA GLN A 597 -14.44 29.32 23.31
C GLN A 597 -15.04 29.85 22.00
N VAL A 598 -14.35 29.59 20.89
CA VAL A 598 -14.85 29.76 19.52
C VAL A 598 -14.69 28.47 18.71
N THR A 599 -15.53 28.26 17.70
CA THR A 599 -15.37 27.11 16.79
C THR A 599 -14.31 27.41 15.74
N PRO A 600 -13.27 26.56 15.57
CA PRO A 600 -12.30 26.71 14.50
C PRO A 600 -12.96 26.74 13.11
N ALA A 601 -12.40 27.50 12.17
CA ALA A 601 -12.95 27.59 10.82
C ALA A 601 -12.98 26.21 10.13
N GLY A 602 -14.09 25.87 9.48
CA GLY A 602 -14.31 24.56 8.84
C GLY A 602 -14.82 23.46 9.77
N TRP A 603 -14.61 23.59 11.08
CA TRP A 603 -15.02 22.58 12.06
C TRP A 603 -16.50 22.73 12.47
N PRO A 604 -17.19 21.61 12.77
CA PRO A 604 -18.58 21.67 13.19
C PRO A 604 -18.70 22.16 14.64
N THR A 605 -19.79 22.87 14.94
CA THR A 605 -20.11 23.34 16.30
C THR A 605 -20.51 22.21 17.26
N SER A 606 -20.76 20.99 16.76
CA SER A 606 -21.17 19.83 17.57
C SER A 606 -20.46 18.54 17.14
N TRP A 607 -20.17 17.66 18.09
CA TRP A 607 -19.61 16.32 17.86
C TRP A 607 -20.71 15.25 17.90
N GLY A 608 -21.80 15.50 17.19
CA GLY A 608 -23.03 14.72 17.33
C GLY A 608 -24.02 15.41 18.25
N SER A 609 -24.35 14.76 19.38
CA SER A 609 -25.34 15.26 20.34
C SER A 609 -24.79 16.23 21.39
N ILE A 610 -23.48 16.50 21.37
CA ILE A 610 -22.78 17.38 22.32
C ILE A 610 -22.16 18.56 21.58
N THR A 611 -22.03 19.70 22.26
CA THR A 611 -21.30 20.88 21.76
C THR A 611 -19.83 20.52 21.61
N GLY A 612 -19.20 20.91 20.50
CA GLY A 612 -17.78 20.65 20.29
C GLY A 612 -16.94 21.58 21.18
N ASP A 613 -16.08 20.98 22.00
CA ASP A 613 -15.07 21.69 22.79
C ASP A 613 -13.73 21.63 22.06
N TYR A 614 -13.20 22.75 21.58
CA TYR A 614 -11.90 22.86 20.89
C TYR A 614 -10.90 23.73 21.66
N GLN A 615 -11.32 24.36 22.75
CA GLN A 615 -10.60 25.45 23.39
C GLN A 615 -9.33 24.95 24.09
N MET A 616 -8.30 25.79 24.09
CA MET A 616 -7.26 25.76 25.11
C MET A 616 -7.60 26.81 26.19
N ASP A 617 -7.95 26.35 27.39
CA ASP A 617 -8.40 27.17 28.51
C ASP A 617 -7.35 28.25 28.85
N PRO A 618 -7.66 29.55 28.66
CA PRO A 618 -6.74 30.64 28.94
C PRO A 618 -6.42 30.81 30.43
N ASN A 619 -7.14 30.13 31.33
CA ASN A 619 -6.86 30.13 32.77
C ASN A 619 -5.73 29.16 33.16
N VAL A 620 -5.27 28.31 32.24
CA VAL A 620 -4.14 27.41 32.46
C VAL A 620 -2.85 28.07 32.00
N GLY A 621 -1.88 28.25 32.92
CA GLY A 621 -0.57 28.81 32.61
C GLY A 621 0.15 29.40 33.83
N GLY A 622 1.46 29.67 33.70
CA GLY A 622 2.28 30.21 34.79
C GLY A 622 2.76 29.16 35.79
N GLU A 623 2.91 27.91 35.34
CA GLU A 623 3.37 26.78 36.15
C GLU A 623 4.90 26.68 36.23
N THR A 624 5.40 25.93 37.22
CA THR A 624 6.81 25.56 37.36
C THR A 624 6.98 24.05 37.27
N ASP A 625 7.99 23.58 36.54
CA ASP A 625 8.30 22.15 36.40
C ASP A 625 8.84 21.54 37.71
N MET A 626 9.17 20.25 37.70
CA MET A 626 9.76 19.55 38.87
C MET A 626 11.09 20.16 39.35
N ASP A 627 11.83 20.87 38.48
CA ASP A 627 13.05 21.61 38.82
C ASP A 627 12.77 23.03 39.34
N GLY A 628 11.50 23.45 39.37
CA GLY A 628 11.06 24.77 39.80
C GLY A 628 11.24 25.87 38.74
N LEU A 629 11.47 25.49 37.47
CA LEU A 629 11.62 26.44 36.36
C LEU A 629 10.25 26.78 35.78
N PRO A 630 9.92 28.08 35.60
CA PRO A 630 8.65 28.48 35.02
C PRO A 630 8.60 28.14 33.53
N PHE A 631 7.43 27.73 33.04
CA PHE A 631 7.19 27.43 31.63
C PHE A 631 5.78 27.81 31.20
N THR A 632 5.56 27.94 29.89
CA THR A 632 4.29 28.30 29.26
C THR A 632 3.57 27.07 28.72
N VAL A 633 2.29 27.21 28.35
CA VAL A 633 1.57 26.15 27.63
C VAL A 633 2.26 25.81 26.30
N ALA A 634 2.84 26.80 25.62
CA ALA A 634 3.61 26.54 24.39
C ALA A 634 4.85 25.67 24.67
N ASP A 635 5.57 25.90 25.78
CA ASP A 635 6.69 25.05 26.20
C ASP A 635 6.23 23.62 26.54
N ALA A 636 5.03 23.47 27.12
CA ALA A 636 4.43 22.17 27.42
C ALA A 636 4.12 21.35 26.15
N LEU A 637 3.66 22.01 25.08
CA LEU A 637 3.38 21.39 23.79
C LEU A 637 4.65 20.92 23.06
N LEU A 638 5.83 21.41 23.47
CA LEU A 638 7.14 21.01 22.95
C LEU A 638 7.85 19.98 23.84
N ALA A 639 7.24 19.53 24.95
CA ALA A 639 7.90 18.70 25.93
C ALA A 639 8.05 17.22 25.52
N ILE A 640 7.20 16.73 24.61
CA ILE A 640 7.16 15.35 24.12
C ILE A 640 6.82 15.31 22.63
N PRO A 641 7.07 14.20 21.92
CA PRO A 641 6.70 14.04 20.51
C PRO A 641 5.21 14.26 20.23
N THR A 642 4.93 14.64 18.99
CA THR A 642 3.58 14.82 18.46
C THR A 642 3.23 13.71 17.47
N LEU A 643 2.04 13.14 17.60
CA LEU A 643 1.39 12.43 16.50
C LEU A 643 0.36 13.36 15.84
N SER A 644 0.49 13.59 14.53
CA SER A 644 -0.48 14.32 13.73
C SER A 644 -1.28 13.35 12.87
N VAL A 645 -2.61 13.36 13.05
CA VAL A 645 -3.56 12.61 12.21
C VAL A 645 -4.18 13.59 11.22
N VAL A 646 -3.94 13.37 9.93
CA VAL A 646 -4.42 14.22 8.85
C VAL A 646 -5.40 13.46 7.96
N MET A 647 -6.65 13.92 7.91
CA MET A 647 -7.74 13.27 7.17
C MET A 647 -8.82 14.26 6.76
N ALA A 648 -9.71 13.91 5.83
CA ALA A 648 -10.83 14.77 5.50
C ALA A 648 -11.69 15.02 6.76
N GLN A 649 -12.03 16.28 7.04
CA GLN A 649 -12.80 16.64 8.25
C GLN A 649 -14.15 15.89 8.34
N GLY A 650 -14.79 15.63 7.20
CA GLY A 650 -16.00 14.83 7.10
C GLY A 650 -15.81 13.36 7.52
N ASP A 651 -14.63 12.78 7.30
CA ASP A 651 -14.31 11.42 7.74
C ASP A 651 -14.03 11.34 9.25
N PHE A 652 -13.71 12.48 9.90
CA PHE A 652 -13.55 12.55 11.35
C PHE A 652 -14.86 12.87 12.07
N LEU A 653 -15.57 13.95 11.67
CA LEU A 653 -16.75 14.48 12.39
C LEU A 653 -18.04 14.56 11.53
N GLY A 654 -18.02 14.03 10.31
CA GLY A 654 -19.19 14.02 9.42
C GLY A 654 -20.42 13.33 10.02
N THR A 655 -21.60 13.84 9.66
CA THR A 655 -22.89 13.51 10.31
C THR A 655 -23.28 12.03 10.23
N SER A 656 -22.93 11.34 9.14
CA SER A 656 -23.32 9.95 8.87
C SER A 656 -22.16 8.96 8.82
N SER A 657 -20.91 9.43 8.78
CA SER A 657 -19.74 8.57 8.54
C SER A 657 -18.45 9.04 9.22
N GLY A 658 -18.49 10.09 10.04
CA GLY A 658 -17.32 10.55 10.78
C GLY A 658 -16.95 9.59 11.90
N ILE A 659 -15.70 9.12 11.96
CA ILE A 659 -15.26 8.13 12.95
C ILE A 659 -15.52 8.61 14.38
N TYR A 660 -15.18 9.86 14.67
CA TYR A 660 -15.26 10.41 16.02
C TYR A 660 -16.73 10.56 16.42
N ARG A 661 -17.57 11.07 15.51
CA ARG A 661 -19.00 11.24 15.79
C ARG A 661 -19.75 9.92 15.95
N SER A 662 -19.48 8.93 15.10
CA SER A 662 -20.20 7.66 15.06
C SER A 662 -19.73 6.66 16.13
N GLY A 663 -18.51 6.82 16.64
CA GLY A 663 -17.90 5.87 17.56
C GLY A 663 -17.31 4.65 16.83
N LYS A 664 -17.27 3.51 17.51
CA LYS A 664 -16.62 2.28 17.01
C LYS A 664 -17.37 1.68 15.81
N GLY A 665 -16.64 1.03 14.90
CA GLY A 665 -17.19 0.31 13.75
C GLY A 665 -17.11 1.07 12.42
N ILE A 666 -16.51 2.26 12.40
CA ILE A 666 -16.19 2.99 11.17
C ILE A 666 -14.68 3.18 11.11
N GLU A 667 -14.08 2.67 10.04
CA GLU A 667 -12.67 2.80 9.72
C GLU A 667 -12.49 3.74 8.53
N LYS A 668 -11.52 4.64 8.59
CA LYS A 668 -11.24 5.65 7.55
C LYS A 668 -9.74 5.77 7.33
N GLY A 669 -9.33 6.09 6.10
CA GLY A 669 -7.94 6.42 5.78
C GLY A 669 -7.52 7.79 6.33
N CYS A 670 -6.28 7.88 6.78
CA CYS A 670 -5.62 9.10 7.22
C CYS A 670 -4.12 9.02 6.92
N SER A 671 -3.44 10.17 6.94
CA SER A 671 -1.99 10.22 7.08
C SER A 671 -1.66 10.37 8.56
N LEU A 672 -0.66 9.64 9.04
CA LEU A 672 -0.10 9.74 10.39
C LEU A 672 1.33 10.27 10.28
N GLU A 673 1.65 11.30 11.06
CA GLU A 673 3.00 11.85 11.16
C GLU A 673 3.50 11.79 12.61
N LEU A 674 4.74 11.37 12.84
CA LEU A 674 5.46 11.60 14.09
C LEU A 674 6.36 12.83 13.93
N ILE A 675 6.21 13.82 14.81
CA ILE A 675 6.95 15.08 14.77
C ILE A 675 7.65 15.28 16.10
N ASN A 676 8.98 15.33 16.08
CA ASN A 676 9.80 15.49 17.28
C ASN A 676 10.13 16.98 17.53
N PRO A 677 9.90 17.52 18.75
CA PRO A 677 10.18 18.92 19.08
C PRO A 677 11.65 19.34 18.94
N ASP A 678 12.59 18.41 19.05
CA ASP A 678 14.02 18.64 18.89
C ASP A 678 14.50 18.64 17.42
N GLY A 679 13.57 18.37 16.48
CA GLY A 679 13.84 18.31 15.05
C GLY A 679 14.48 17.01 14.58
N THR A 680 14.57 15.96 15.42
CA THR A 680 14.94 14.64 14.91
C THR A 680 13.90 14.14 13.94
N GLU A 681 14.35 13.47 12.88
CA GLU A 681 13.46 12.93 11.85
C GLU A 681 12.45 11.96 12.48
N GLY A 682 11.18 12.11 12.09
CA GLY A 682 10.11 11.20 12.44
C GLY A 682 9.68 10.39 11.22
N PHE A 683 8.38 10.19 11.06
CA PHE A 683 7.84 9.52 9.87
C PHE A 683 6.58 10.21 9.36
N GLN A 684 6.23 9.94 8.11
CA GLN A 684 4.87 10.07 7.61
C GLN A 684 4.48 8.76 6.93
N ILE A 685 3.27 8.31 7.19
CA ILE A 685 2.74 7.08 6.64
C ILE A 685 1.22 7.21 6.50
N ASP A 686 0.68 6.76 5.37
CA ASP A 686 -0.77 6.60 5.25
C ASP A 686 -1.20 5.31 5.95
N CYS A 687 -2.30 5.37 6.70
CA CYS A 687 -2.85 4.26 7.46
C CYS A 687 -4.36 4.40 7.62
N SER A 688 -5.02 3.42 8.26
CA SER A 688 -6.41 3.57 8.67
C SER A 688 -6.53 3.94 10.15
N VAL A 689 -7.62 4.62 10.50
CA VAL A 689 -7.96 5.00 11.87
C VAL A 689 -9.42 4.66 12.17
N GLU A 690 -9.65 4.17 13.39
CA GLU A 690 -10.98 3.82 13.91
C GLU A 690 -11.07 4.15 15.40
N ILE A 691 -12.26 4.49 15.91
CA ILE A 691 -12.50 4.61 17.35
C ILE A 691 -12.35 3.24 18.04
N GLN A 692 -11.49 3.21 19.05
CA GLN A 692 -11.21 2.03 19.83
C GLN A 692 -11.83 2.14 21.23
N GLY A 693 -12.22 0.99 21.78
CA GLY A 693 -12.65 0.87 23.16
C GLY A 693 -13.81 -0.10 23.36
N GLY A 694 -14.23 -0.21 24.61
CA GLY A 694 -15.46 -0.88 25.03
C GLY A 694 -16.52 0.16 25.38
N THR A 695 -16.62 0.52 26.66
CA THR A 695 -17.68 1.43 27.15
C THR A 695 -17.50 2.89 26.74
N SER A 696 -16.25 3.34 26.52
CA SER A 696 -15.91 4.73 26.18
C SER A 696 -16.51 5.18 24.85
N THR A 697 -16.64 4.28 23.88
CA THR A 697 -16.98 4.60 22.49
C THR A 697 -18.38 5.20 22.32
N SER A 698 -19.24 5.05 23.32
CA SER A 698 -20.61 5.59 23.36
C SER A 698 -20.71 6.92 24.12
N ARG A 699 -19.57 7.55 24.45
CA ARG A 699 -19.46 8.93 24.98
C ARG A 699 -20.15 9.24 26.30
N TRP A 700 -20.73 8.24 26.99
CA TRP A 700 -21.41 8.49 28.26
C TRP A 700 -20.44 8.69 29.43
N LYS A 701 -19.19 8.20 29.34
CA LYS A 701 -18.14 8.40 30.36
C LYS A 701 -17.33 9.67 30.13
N MET A 702 -16.95 9.95 28.89
CA MET A 702 -16.12 11.09 28.51
C MET A 702 -16.29 11.39 27.01
N GLU A 703 -15.88 12.58 26.60
CA GLU A 703 -16.02 13.05 25.21
C GLU A 703 -14.74 12.90 24.38
N LYS A 704 -13.59 12.75 25.06
CA LYS A 704 -12.28 12.41 24.49
C LYS A 704 -12.19 10.91 24.26
N LEU A 705 -12.04 10.46 23.02
CA LEU A 705 -12.11 9.03 22.66
C LEU A 705 -10.75 8.46 22.25
N SER A 706 -10.50 7.20 22.61
CA SER A 706 -9.35 6.42 22.14
C SER A 706 -9.54 6.00 20.69
N MET A 707 -8.44 5.87 19.96
CA MET A 707 -8.38 5.47 18.56
C MET A 707 -7.42 4.30 18.41
N GLN A 708 -7.57 3.54 17.33
CA GLN A 708 -6.55 2.60 16.87
C GLN A 708 -6.17 2.98 15.45
N VAL A 709 -4.87 2.98 15.17
CA VAL A 709 -4.34 3.10 13.81
C VAL A 709 -3.91 1.73 13.34
N LYS A 710 -4.21 1.39 12.08
CA LYS A 710 -3.86 0.12 11.46
C LYS A 710 -3.10 0.39 10.18
N PHE A 711 -1.93 -0.22 10.04
CA PHE A 711 -1.12 -0.21 8.83
C PHE A 711 -1.62 -1.36 7.97
N LYS A 712 -2.38 -1.04 6.92
CA LYS A 712 -3.00 -2.01 6.02
C LYS A 712 -3.52 -1.37 4.75
N GLU A 713 -3.66 -2.22 3.74
CA GLU A 713 -4.32 -1.89 2.49
C GLU A 713 -5.84 -1.72 2.63
N PRO A 714 -6.48 -0.96 1.71
CA PRO A 714 -5.86 -0.15 0.65
C PRO A 714 -5.43 1.24 1.15
N TRP A 715 -5.29 1.44 2.47
CA TRP A 715 -5.06 2.76 3.05
C TRP A 715 -3.60 3.17 3.05
N GLY A 716 -2.67 2.23 3.16
CA GLY A 716 -1.24 2.43 3.08
C GLY A 716 -0.48 1.12 3.34
N PRO A 717 0.81 1.17 3.68
CA PRO A 717 1.63 -0.01 3.94
C PRO A 717 1.04 -0.92 5.03
N THR A 718 1.37 -2.21 5.00
CA THR A 718 0.87 -3.23 5.94
C THR A 718 1.58 -3.22 7.30
N LYS A 719 2.68 -2.47 7.42
CA LYS A 719 3.46 -2.28 8.64
C LYS A 719 4.02 -0.86 8.72
N LEU A 720 4.30 -0.42 9.93
CA LEU A 720 5.21 0.67 10.27
C LEU A 720 6.48 0.05 10.84
N ASP A 721 7.59 0.24 10.13
CA ASP A 721 8.93 -0.12 10.60
C ASP A 721 9.64 1.14 11.11
N TYR A 722 9.59 1.35 12.41
CA TYR A 722 10.13 2.53 13.09
C TYR A 722 10.44 2.22 14.56
N ASP A 723 11.56 2.71 15.08
CA ASP A 723 11.90 2.61 16.51
C ASP A 723 11.07 3.61 17.34
N LEU A 724 9.83 3.22 17.65
CA LEU A 724 8.84 4.10 18.25
C LEU A 724 9.03 4.27 19.76
N PHE A 725 9.53 3.23 20.43
CA PHE A 725 9.64 3.18 21.88
C PHE A 725 11.11 3.22 22.29
N ASP A 726 11.47 4.15 23.17
CA ASP A 726 12.88 4.36 23.57
C ASP A 726 13.45 3.21 24.44
N ASP A 727 12.70 2.10 24.58
CA ASP A 727 13.06 0.92 25.35
C ASP A 727 13.75 -0.11 24.45
N PRO A 728 15.00 -0.53 24.74
CA PRO A 728 15.80 -1.40 23.86
C PRO A 728 15.27 -2.84 23.74
N GLY A 729 14.23 -3.17 24.51
CA GLY A 729 13.54 -4.46 24.45
C GLY A 729 12.25 -4.41 23.65
N ALA A 730 11.88 -3.26 23.06
CA ALA A 730 10.69 -3.09 22.24
C ALA A 730 10.94 -3.51 20.78
N THR A 731 9.90 -4.00 20.11
CA THR A 731 9.93 -4.22 18.65
C THR A 731 9.93 -2.87 17.92
N ASN A 732 10.45 -2.87 16.69
CA ASN A 732 10.44 -1.73 15.78
C ASN A 732 9.44 -1.89 14.63
N SER A 733 8.64 -2.96 14.61
CA SER A 733 7.70 -3.25 13.53
C SER A 733 6.28 -3.44 14.07
N PHE A 734 5.34 -2.65 13.53
CA PHE A 734 3.95 -2.59 14.02
C PHE A 734 2.96 -2.62 12.87
N ASP A 735 1.86 -3.37 13.02
CA ASP A 735 0.71 -3.25 12.10
C ASP A 735 -0.50 -2.56 12.74
N THR A 736 -0.49 -2.41 14.06
CA THR A 736 -1.56 -1.79 14.83
C THR A 736 -0.97 -1.06 16.03
N LEU A 737 -1.35 0.19 16.23
CA LEU A 737 -1.04 0.95 17.44
C LEU A 737 -2.33 1.52 18.03
N ILE A 738 -2.38 1.60 19.36
CA ILE A 738 -3.50 2.20 20.09
C ILE A 738 -3.12 3.62 20.47
N LEU A 739 -3.96 4.58 20.10
CA LEU A 739 -3.93 5.95 20.59
C LEU A 739 -4.93 6.06 21.74
N ASP A 740 -4.47 5.87 22.96
CA ASP A 740 -5.31 5.85 24.15
C ASP A 740 -5.50 7.23 24.79
N ALA A 741 -6.75 7.68 24.82
CA ALA A 741 -7.20 8.94 25.43
C ALA A 741 -7.13 8.93 26.97
N ARG A 742 -6.98 7.75 27.59
CA ARG A 742 -7.00 7.50 29.04
C ARG A 742 -8.36 7.82 29.66
N MET A 743 -9.19 6.79 29.76
CA MET A 743 -10.59 6.95 30.14
C MET A 743 -10.79 7.15 31.64
N ASN A 744 -10.37 6.19 32.47
CA ASN A 744 -10.56 6.30 33.91
C ASN A 744 -9.44 7.10 34.57
N GLN A 745 -9.73 7.65 35.75
CA GLN A 745 -8.83 8.54 36.48
C GLN A 745 -8.20 9.60 35.57
N SER A 746 -9.06 10.34 34.87
CA SER A 746 -8.72 11.43 33.96
C SER A 746 -9.58 12.65 34.26
N TRP A 747 -9.10 13.84 33.90
CA TRP A 747 -9.85 15.08 34.11
C TRP A 747 -11.10 15.17 33.21
N ALA A 748 -11.02 14.60 32.00
CA ALA A 748 -12.12 14.53 31.06
C ALA A 748 -13.24 13.55 31.46
N TYR A 749 -13.08 12.79 32.54
CA TYR A 749 -14.09 11.84 33.02
C TYR A 749 -15.32 12.58 33.58
N GLY A 750 -16.46 12.47 32.88
CA GLY A 750 -17.70 13.18 33.22
C GLY A 750 -18.89 12.29 33.58
N GLY A 751 -18.84 10.98 33.32
CA GLY A 751 -19.98 10.07 33.47
C GLY A 751 -19.88 9.04 34.60
N GLY A 752 -21.01 8.49 35.06
CA GLY A 752 -21.02 7.38 36.04
C GLY A 752 -20.78 7.80 37.51
N SER A 753 -20.69 6.80 38.40
CA SER A 753 -20.52 7.02 39.85
C SER A 753 -19.08 7.38 40.21
N GLY A 754 -18.90 8.32 41.15
CA GLY A 754 -17.58 8.68 41.68
C GLY A 754 -16.71 9.54 40.74
N TRP A 755 -17.35 10.32 39.87
CA TRP A 755 -16.65 11.18 38.90
C TRP A 755 -15.62 12.13 39.55
N GLU A 756 -15.93 12.76 40.70
CA GLU A 756 -14.97 13.60 41.44
C GLU A 756 -13.73 12.83 41.88
N TYR A 757 -13.90 11.57 42.29
CA TYR A 757 -12.77 10.73 42.70
C TYR A 757 -11.87 10.43 41.50
N GLN A 758 -12.45 10.12 40.35
CA GLN A 758 -11.70 9.83 39.11
C GLN A 758 -10.86 11.04 38.70
N GLN A 759 -11.47 12.22 38.62
CA GLN A 759 -10.77 13.44 38.19
C GLN A 759 -9.66 13.86 39.17
N ARG A 760 -9.92 13.83 40.48
CA ARG A 760 -8.94 14.21 41.51
C ARG A 760 -7.73 13.28 41.59
N HIS A 761 -7.88 12.04 41.15
CA HIS A 761 -6.78 11.08 41.12
C HIS A 761 -6.22 10.95 39.71
N ALA A 762 -6.36 11.93 38.82
CA ALA A 762 -5.78 11.80 37.49
C ALA A 762 -4.24 11.84 37.52
N GLN A 763 -3.61 10.87 36.85
CA GLN A 763 -2.15 10.78 36.72
C GLN A 763 -1.69 10.48 35.30
N TYR A 764 -2.53 9.85 34.48
CA TYR A 764 -2.22 9.45 33.11
C TYR A 764 -1.04 8.45 32.96
N ILE A 765 -0.42 8.00 34.04
CA ILE A 765 0.72 7.06 34.06
C ILE A 765 0.30 5.62 34.40
N ARG A 766 -0.73 5.45 35.25
CA ARG A 766 -1.02 4.19 35.96
C ARG A 766 -1.16 2.97 35.07
N ASP A 767 -1.82 3.14 33.93
CA ASP A 767 -2.07 2.04 33.02
C ASP A 767 -0.79 1.47 32.40
N GLN A 768 0.16 2.34 32.00
CA GLN A 768 1.47 1.93 31.47
C GLN A 768 2.41 1.39 32.57
N PHE A 769 2.24 1.86 33.81
CA PHE A 769 3.08 1.41 34.92
C PHE A 769 2.95 -0.10 35.21
N ALA A 770 1.79 -0.72 34.95
CA ALA A 770 1.62 -2.15 35.11
C ALA A 770 2.45 -2.96 34.08
N PRO A 771 2.32 -2.73 32.76
CA PRO A 771 3.24 -3.25 31.76
C PRO A 771 4.72 -2.97 32.06
N ASP A 772 5.08 -1.76 32.50
CA ASP A 772 6.47 -1.42 32.85
C ASP A 772 7.01 -2.33 33.98
N ILE A 773 6.19 -2.61 35.01
CA ILE A 773 6.56 -3.58 36.05
C ILE A 773 6.71 -4.99 35.46
N GLN A 774 5.75 -5.44 34.64
CA GLN A 774 5.77 -6.78 34.06
C GLN A 774 7.02 -6.99 33.17
N ASN A 775 7.35 -6.02 32.32
CA ASN A 775 8.54 -6.06 31.46
C ASN A 775 9.83 -6.01 32.31
N ALA A 776 9.88 -5.18 33.36
CA ALA A 776 11.02 -5.13 34.27
C ALA A 776 11.20 -6.42 35.11
N MET A 777 10.15 -7.22 35.28
CA MET A 777 10.23 -8.57 35.87
C MET A 777 10.75 -9.64 34.89
N GLY A 778 10.85 -9.30 33.59
CA GLY A 778 11.22 -10.22 32.51
C GLY A 778 10.04 -10.91 31.83
N GLY A 779 8.81 -10.45 32.09
CA GLY A 779 7.62 -10.88 31.37
C GLY A 779 7.41 -10.10 30.08
N PHE A 780 6.27 -10.32 29.43
CA PHE A 780 5.89 -9.66 28.19
C PHE A 780 4.61 -8.86 28.37
N ALA A 781 4.67 -7.55 28.16
CA ALA A 781 3.52 -6.65 28.18
C ALA A 781 3.72 -5.49 27.18
N PRO A 782 2.64 -4.85 26.74
CA PRO A 782 2.72 -3.76 25.77
C PRO A 782 3.65 -2.62 26.20
N TYR A 783 4.58 -2.26 25.34
CA TYR A 783 5.32 -0.99 25.44
C TYR A 783 4.45 0.18 25.00
N GLY A 784 4.73 1.34 25.57
CA GLY A 784 3.99 2.55 25.29
C GLY A 784 4.70 3.80 25.77
N LYS A 785 4.42 4.93 25.09
CA LYS A 785 4.92 6.27 25.46
C LYS A 785 3.84 7.33 25.32
N LYS A 786 4.13 8.55 25.76
CA LYS A 786 3.20 9.67 25.70
C LYS A 786 3.49 10.56 24.50
N VAL A 787 2.42 11.03 23.89
CA VAL A 787 2.47 11.95 22.74
C VAL A 787 1.41 13.03 22.88
N HIS A 788 1.69 14.18 22.27
CA HIS A 788 0.66 15.16 21.94
C HIS A 788 -0.07 14.73 20.67
N LEU A 789 -1.39 14.61 20.71
CA LEU A 789 -2.18 14.26 19.53
C LEU A 789 -2.73 15.52 18.87
N TYR A 790 -2.54 15.63 17.56
CA TYR A 790 -3.17 16.64 16.71
C TYR A 790 -4.06 15.96 15.67
N VAL A 791 -5.21 16.55 15.37
CA VAL A 791 -6.08 16.13 14.27
C VAL A 791 -6.29 17.32 13.33
N ASN A 792 -5.79 17.22 12.10
CA ASN A 792 -5.78 18.32 11.13
C ASN A 792 -5.27 19.64 11.72
N GLY A 793 -4.17 19.60 12.48
CA GLY A 793 -3.56 20.77 13.11
C GLY A 793 -4.27 21.29 14.36
N ILE A 794 -5.42 20.73 14.75
CA ILE A 794 -6.08 21.03 16.03
C ILE A 794 -5.51 20.12 17.11
N TYR A 795 -4.99 20.71 18.19
CA TYR A 795 -4.52 19.96 19.34
C TYR A 795 -5.69 19.26 20.05
N TRP A 796 -5.56 17.95 20.18
CA TRP A 796 -6.58 17.07 20.72
C TRP A 796 -6.27 16.59 22.15
N GLY A 797 -5.07 16.81 22.66
CA GLY A 797 -4.69 16.48 24.03
C GLY A 797 -3.57 15.44 24.15
N LEU A 798 -3.27 15.05 25.38
CA LEU A 798 -2.25 14.06 25.70
C LEU A 798 -2.79 12.65 25.46
N TYR A 799 -2.10 11.84 24.67
CA TYR A 799 -2.46 10.44 24.39
C TYR A 799 -1.32 9.50 24.78
N GLY A 800 -1.67 8.25 25.11
CA GLY A 800 -0.68 7.17 25.09
C GLY A 800 -0.67 6.51 23.72
N VAL A 801 0.49 6.35 23.10
CA VAL A 801 0.66 5.42 21.98
C VAL A 801 1.25 4.12 22.53
N HIS A 802 0.59 2.99 22.29
CA HIS A 802 1.05 1.70 22.82
C HIS A 802 0.60 0.52 21.96
N GLU A 803 1.27 -0.61 22.17
CA GLU A 803 0.98 -1.86 21.48
C GLU A 803 -0.31 -2.53 21.97
N ARG A 804 -0.77 -3.54 21.23
CA ARG A 804 -1.85 -4.44 21.64
C ARG A 804 -1.28 -5.86 21.77
N PRO A 805 -1.49 -6.58 22.88
CA PRO A 805 -0.88 -7.90 23.12
C PRO A 805 -1.67 -9.02 22.42
N ASP A 806 -1.76 -8.90 21.10
CA ASP A 806 -2.38 -9.88 20.20
C ASP A 806 -1.34 -10.82 19.56
N GLU A 807 -1.72 -11.54 18.50
CA GLU A 807 -0.87 -12.54 17.86
C GLU A 807 0.41 -11.96 17.27
N LYS A 808 0.37 -10.69 16.82
CA LYS A 808 1.52 -10.02 16.21
C LYS A 808 2.50 -9.59 17.29
N PHE A 809 2.00 -9.03 18.38
CA PHE A 809 2.81 -8.76 19.57
C PHE A 809 3.49 -10.05 20.05
N ALA A 810 2.73 -11.14 20.17
CA ALA A 810 3.29 -12.39 20.66
C ALA A 810 4.40 -12.93 19.75
N ALA A 811 4.19 -12.93 18.43
CA ALA A 811 5.22 -13.32 17.46
C ALA A 811 6.46 -12.40 17.54
N ALA A 812 6.27 -11.08 17.64
CA ALA A 812 7.38 -10.12 17.71
C ALA A 812 8.28 -10.32 18.93
N TYR A 813 7.71 -10.64 20.09
CA TYR A 813 8.48 -10.77 21.33
C TYR A 813 8.88 -12.19 21.71
N MET A 814 8.16 -13.20 21.21
CA MET A 814 8.36 -14.60 21.58
C MET A 814 8.78 -15.49 20.40
N GLY A 815 8.89 -14.94 19.19
CA GLY A 815 9.29 -15.64 17.96
C GLY A 815 8.19 -16.49 17.31
N GLY A 816 8.48 -17.09 16.16
CA GLY A 816 7.49 -17.88 15.39
C GLY A 816 6.49 -17.02 14.62
N ASP A 817 5.55 -17.68 13.94
CA ASP A 817 4.58 -17.02 13.07
C ASP A 817 3.32 -16.63 13.83
N ARG A 818 2.69 -15.50 13.50
CA ARG A 818 1.52 -14.98 14.23
C ARG A 818 0.32 -15.95 14.15
N GLU A 819 0.22 -16.71 13.06
CA GLU A 819 -0.82 -17.72 12.83
C GLU A 819 -0.74 -18.87 13.85
N ASP A 820 0.45 -19.13 14.42
CA ASP A 820 0.67 -20.17 15.43
C ASP A 820 0.17 -19.78 16.83
N TYR A 821 -0.07 -18.49 17.06
CA TYR A 821 -0.43 -17.99 18.38
C TYR A 821 -1.92 -18.11 18.66
N TYR A 822 -2.28 -18.88 19.67
CA TYR A 822 -3.58 -18.74 20.31
C TYR A 822 -3.62 -17.47 21.14
N VAL A 823 -4.66 -16.65 20.96
CA VAL A 823 -4.83 -15.38 21.65
C VAL A 823 -6.22 -15.31 22.23
N ILE A 824 -6.31 -15.10 23.54
CA ILE A 824 -7.57 -14.95 24.25
C ILE A 824 -7.54 -13.62 24.99
N LYS A 825 -8.63 -12.89 24.87
CA LYS A 825 -8.89 -11.65 25.58
C LYS A 825 -10.14 -11.80 26.41
N ASP A 826 -10.07 -11.32 27.64
CA ASP A 826 -11.28 -11.21 28.45
C ASP A 826 -12.14 -10.01 28.04
N THR A 827 -13.43 -10.24 27.87
CA THR A 827 -14.46 -9.20 27.76
C THR A 827 -15.66 -9.62 28.58
N THR A 828 -16.75 -8.82 28.60
CA THR A 828 -18.03 -9.23 29.20
C THR A 828 -18.51 -10.60 28.71
N VAL A 829 -18.03 -11.07 27.55
CA VAL A 829 -18.05 -12.46 27.11
C VAL A 829 -16.63 -12.84 26.65
N TYR A 830 -16.00 -13.80 27.32
CA TYR A 830 -14.77 -14.48 26.88
C TYR A 830 -14.57 -14.49 25.35
N ALA A 831 -13.51 -13.84 24.86
CA ALA A 831 -13.29 -13.62 23.43
C ALA A 831 -12.00 -14.32 22.95
N ILE A 832 -12.15 -15.16 21.94
CA ILE A 832 -11.03 -15.77 21.22
C ILE A 832 -10.65 -14.82 20.10
N ILE A 833 -9.45 -14.27 20.17
CA ILE A 833 -8.94 -13.32 19.17
C ILE A 833 -8.29 -14.09 18.02
N ASN A 834 -7.48 -15.12 18.34
CA ASN A 834 -6.87 -16.01 17.36
C ASN A 834 -6.91 -17.49 17.80
N GLY A 835 -6.95 -18.42 16.83
CA GLY A 835 -6.91 -19.88 17.06
C GLY A 835 -8.26 -20.59 17.26
N GLY A 836 -9.38 -19.85 17.25
CA GLY A 836 -10.74 -20.40 17.25
C GLY A 836 -11.03 -21.47 18.31
N ALA A 837 -11.73 -22.54 17.94
CA ALA A 837 -12.13 -23.60 18.87
C ALA A 837 -10.94 -24.39 19.46
N ALA A 838 -9.80 -24.41 18.77
CA ALA A 838 -8.59 -25.08 19.24
C ALA A 838 -7.96 -24.31 20.41
N ALA A 839 -7.87 -22.97 20.29
CA ALA A 839 -7.47 -22.09 21.38
C ALA A 839 -8.37 -22.27 22.61
N ASP A 840 -9.69 -22.29 22.42
CA ASP A 840 -10.63 -22.49 23.52
C ASP A 840 -10.45 -23.84 24.22
N SER A 841 -10.26 -24.91 23.44
CA SER A 841 -10.05 -26.26 23.97
C SER A 841 -8.74 -26.38 24.76
N ALA A 842 -7.66 -25.78 24.26
CA ALA A 842 -6.36 -25.75 24.93
C ALA A 842 -6.42 -24.96 26.24
N PHE A 843 -7.09 -23.81 26.25
CA PHE A 843 -7.27 -22.99 27.46
C PHE A 843 -8.18 -23.68 28.47
N GLN A 844 -9.29 -24.27 28.01
CA GLN A 844 -10.19 -25.07 28.84
C GLN A 844 -9.46 -26.25 29.49
N SER A 845 -8.54 -26.91 28.78
CA SER A 845 -7.77 -28.04 29.31
C SER A 845 -6.89 -27.63 30.50
N MET A 846 -6.27 -26.46 30.46
CA MET A 846 -5.51 -25.90 31.58
C MET A 846 -6.39 -25.72 32.82
N PHE A 847 -7.57 -25.11 32.66
CA PHE A 847 -8.49 -24.92 33.79
C PHE A 847 -9.09 -26.23 34.31
N THR A 848 -9.39 -27.18 33.42
CA THR A 848 -9.83 -28.53 33.83
C THR A 848 -8.75 -29.24 34.65
N LEU A 849 -7.48 -29.13 34.26
CA LEU A 849 -6.36 -29.64 35.05
C LEU A 849 -6.30 -28.93 36.41
N ALA A 850 -6.36 -27.60 36.45
CA ALA A 850 -6.34 -26.81 37.68
C ALA A 850 -7.45 -27.22 38.66
N ASP A 851 -8.68 -27.37 38.17
CA ASP A 851 -9.85 -27.77 38.97
C ASP A 851 -9.80 -29.25 39.41
N SER A 852 -8.94 -30.09 38.82
CA SER A 852 -8.72 -31.48 39.27
C SER A 852 -7.98 -31.58 40.62
N GLY A 853 -7.37 -30.48 41.08
CA GLY A 853 -6.71 -30.35 42.39
C GLY A 853 -5.19 -30.28 42.29
N MET A 854 -4.61 -29.14 42.72
CA MET A 854 -3.17 -28.86 42.63
C MET A 854 -2.38 -29.25 43.88
N SER A 855 -3.03 -29.73 44.94
CA SER A 855 -2.35 -30.31 46.11
C SER A 855 -1.62 -31.63 45.79
N ASN A 856 -1.92 -32.24 44.63
CA ASN A 856 -1.18 -33.37 44.08
C ASN A 856 -0.01 -32.87 43.22
N ASN A 857 1.22 -33.17 43.65
CA ASN A 857 2.43 -32.76 42.96
C ASN A 857 2.52 -33.24 41.50
N ALA A 858 1.93 -34.39 41.15
CA ALA A 858 1.91 -34.86 39.76
C ALA A 858 1.00 -33.99 38.89
N ASN A 859 -0.16 -33.55 39.42
CA ASN A 859 -1.04 -32.64 38.71
C ASN A 859 -0.40 -31.25 38.56
N PHE A 860 0.27 -30.76 39.62
CA PHE A 860 0.99 -29.50 39.54
C PHE A 860 2.18 -29.58 38.59
N LEU A 861 2.91 -30.71 38.53
CA LEU A 861 3.95 -30.91 37.51
C LEU A 861 3.37 -30.85 36.09
N ALA A 862 2.23 -31.49 35.83
CA ALA A 862 1.57 -31.44 34.53
C ALA A 862 1.11 -30.01 34.15
N MET A 863 0.88 -29.12 35.12
CA MET A 863 0.53 -27.72 34.82
C MET A 863 1.65 -26.99 34.08
N TRP A 864 2.92 -27.37 34.30
CA TRP A 864 4.07 -26.78 33.62
C TRP A 864 4.08 -27.03 32.11
N ASP A 865 3.31 -28.01 31.62
CA ASP A 865 3.13 -28.26 30.18
C ASP A 865 2.08 -27.31 29.55
N HIS A 866 1.28 -26.65 30.38
CA HIS A 866 0.22 -25.74 29.95
C HIS A 866 0.59 -24.27 30.16
N LEU A 867 1.18 -23.93 31.31
CA LEU A 867 1.36 -22.57 31.80
C LEU A 867 2.83 -22.31 32.08
N ASP A 868 3.33 -21.13 31.70
CA ASP A 868 4.58 -20.65 32.28
C ASP A 868 4.29 -20.19 33.72
N VAL A 869 4.62 -21.05 34.67
CA VAL A 869 4.31 -20.85 36.09
C VAL A 869 5.05 -19.64 36.66
N TYR A 870 6.27 -19.36 36.20
CA TYR A 870 7.06 -18.24 36.70
C TYR A 870 6.52 -16.91 36.21
N ASP A 871 6.23 -16.81 34.91
CA ASP A 871 5.61 -15.64 34.29
C ASP A 871 4.23 -15.35 34.92
N PHE A 872 3.43 -16.39 35.16
CA PHE A 872 2.14 -16.24 35.82
C PHE A 872 2.28 -15.73 37.27
N ILE A 873 3.24 -16.24 38.05
CA ILE A 873 3.50 -15.74 39.41
C ILE A 873 3.82 -14.24 39.37
N ASP A 874 4.65 -13.80 38.43
CA ASP A 874 5.08 -12.41 38.31
C ASP A 874 3.95 -11.49 37.88
N TYR A 875 3.14 -11.92 36.92
CA TYR A 875 1.88 -11.28 36.53
C TYR A 875 0.92 -11.10 37.72
N MET A 876 0.80 -12.13 38.57
CA MET A 876 -0.04 -12.08 39.77
C MET A 876 0.55 -11.13 40.83
N ILE A 877 1.87 -11.17 41.06
CA ILE A 877 2.56 -10.27 41.99
C ILE A 877 2.36 -8.81 41.57
N MET A 878 2.51 -8.49 40.29
CA MET A 878 2.29 -7.14 39.76
C MET A 878 0.85 -6.67 40.07
N ASN A 879 -0.18 -7.45 39.69
CA ASN A 879 -1.58 -7.07 39.94
C ASN A 879 -1.89 -6.90 41.44
N PHE A 880 -1.31 -7.76 42.29
CA PHE A 880 -1.44 -7.66 43.72
C PHE A 880 -0.71 -6.44 44.28
N TYR A 881 0.48 -6.12 43.79
CA TYR A 881 1.25 -4.95 44.21
C TYR A 881 0.53 -3.66 43.85
N ILE A 882 0.05 -3.51 42.62
CA ILE A 882 -0.67 -2.29 42.19
C ILE A 882 -2.11 -2.21 42.74
N GLY A 883 -2.59 -3.28 43.39
CA GLY A 883 -3.93 -3.35 43.96
C GLY A 883 -5.02 -3.23 42.89
N ASN A 884 -4.90 -4.00 41.80
CA ASN A 884 -5.80 -3.89 40.65
C ASN A 884 -7.25 -4.33 41.01
N THR A 885 -8.15 -3.35 41.13
CA THR A 885 -9.50 -3.58 41.66
C THR A 885 -10.53 -3.97 40.61
N ASP A 886 -10.30 -3.65 39.33
CA ASP A 886 -11.23 -3.94 38.23
C ASP A 886 -10.84 -5.20 37.42
N TRP A 887 -9.71 -5.80 37.79
CA TRP A 887 -9.26 -7.13 37.37
C TRP A 887 -9.74 -8.20 38.39
N ALA A 888 -10.03 -9.45 38.05
CA ALA A 888 -9.64 -10.17 36.82
C ALA A 888 -10.80 -10.72 35.99
N HIS A 889 -12.03 -10.32 36.32
CA HIS A 889 -13.21 -10.60 35.51
C HIS A 889 -13.26 -9.82 34.17
N HIS A 890 -12.26 -8.95 33.92
CA HIS A 890 -11.93 -8.25 32.68
C HIS A 890 -10.41 -7.88 32.72
N ASN A 891 -9.89 -7.23 31.66
CA ASN A 891 -8.60 -6.50 31.65
C ASN A 891 -7.33 -7.38 31.65
N TRP A 892 -7.27 -8.35 30.73
CA TRP A 892 -6.07 -9.14 30.46
C TRP A 892 -6.12 -9.77 29.06
N TYR A 893 -4.93 -10.08 28.54
CA TYR A 893 -4.75 -11.01 27.41
C TYR A 893 -3.95 -12.21 27.88
N VAL A 894 -4.05 -13.30 27.14
CA VAL A 894 -3.20 -14.48 27.30
C VAL A 894 -2.87 -15.06 25.93
N THR A 895 -1.62 -15.44 25.73
CA THR A 895 -1.12 -15.99 24.46
C THR A 895 -0.42 -17.32 24.67
N LYS A 896 -0.41 -18.16 23.63
CA LYS A 896 0.35 -19.43 23.58
C LYS A 896 0.71 -19.72 22.12
N ASN A 897 2.00 -19.91 21.83
CA ASN A 897 2.44 -20.51 20.58
C ASN A 897 2.01 -21.98 20.58
N ALA A 898 1.15 -22.38 19.64
CA ALA A 898 0.60 -23.72 19.56
C ALA A 898 1.42 -24.66 18.65
N ALA A 899 2.27 -24.11 17.78
CA ALA A 899 3.19 -24.88 16.93
C ALA A 899 4.44 -25.31 17.70
N ASP A 900 4.86 -24.52 18.69
CA ASP A 900 5.95 -24.86 19.59
C ASP A 900 5.52 -25.94 20.61
N PRO A 901 6.15 -27.14 20.64
CA PRO A 901 5.89 -28.16 21.66
C PRO A 901 6.20 -27.67 23.09
N ASP A 902 7.12 -26.71 23.23
CA ASP A 902 7.46 -26.05 24.49
C ASP A 902 6.62 -24.77 24.73
N GLY A 903 5.72 -24.43 23.81
CA GLY A 903 4.82 -23.29 23.95
C GLY A 903 3.91 -23.41 25.18
N ARG A 904 3.81 -22.35 25.98
CA ARG A 904 3.00 -22.27 27.21
C ARG A 904 2.12 -21.02 27.20
N TRP A 905 1.04 -21.04 27.97
CA TRP A 905 0.21 -19.86 28.20
C TRP A 905 0.99 -18.82 29.02
N ARG A 906 0.97 -17.56 28.55
CA ARG A 906 1.54 -16.37 29.22
C ARG A 906 0.49 -15.27 29.29
N PHE A 907 0.38 -14.59 30.43
CA PHE A 907 -0.62 -13.54 30.64
C PHE A 907 0.01 -12.16 30.42
N HIS A 908 -0.75 -11.23 29.88
CA HIS A 908 -0.29 -9.87 29.56
C HIS A 908 -1.15 -8.83 30.28
N ALA A 909 -0.49 -7.87 30.94
CA ALA A 909 -1.15 -6.70 31.50
C ALA A 909 -1.89 -5.92 30.41
N TRP A 910 -3.13 -5.52 30.72
CA TRP A 910 -3.98 -4.76 29.82
C TRP A 910 -4.95 -3.94 30.66
N ASP A 911 -5.21 -2.68 30.29
CA ASP A 911 -6.29 -1.86 30.88
C ASP A 911 -6.28 -1.82 32.43
N SER A 912 -5.10 -1.52 32.98
CA SER A 912 -4.79 -1.49 34.42
C SER A 912 -5.04 -0.12 35.06
N GLU A 913 -6.02 0.62 34.58
CA GLU A 913 -6.33 1.99 35.03
C GLU A 913 -6.94 2.06 36.44
N HIS A 914 -7.51 0.96 36.97
CA HIS A 914 -8.10 0.90 38.31
C HIS A 914 -7.16 0.34 39.38
N CYS A 915 -5.94 0.90 39.42
CA CYS A 915 -4.87 0.55 40.35
C CYS A 915 -4.33 1.77 41.14
N LEU A 916 -3.41 1.55 42.08
CA LEU A 916 -2.76 2.57 42.93
C LEU A 916 -3.72 3.48 43.73
N LYS A 917 -4.92 2.98 44.07
CA LYS A 917 -5.96 3.73 44.79
C LYS A 917 -5.63 3.81 46.29
N GLY A 918 -5.85 2.73 47.03
CA GLY A 918 -5.53 2.64 48.45
C GLY A 918 -4.34 1.74 48.73
N GLU A 919 -3.42 2.16 49.60
CA GLU A 919 -2.24 1.38 49.98
C GLU A 919 -2.57 0.05 50.68
N TYR A 920 -3.81 -0.10 51.15
CA TYR A 920 -4.34 -1.31 51.81
C TYR A 920 -5.27 -2.16 50.95
N ASP A 921 -5.53 -1.78 49.68
CA ASP A 921 -6.40 -2.55 48.81
C ASP A 921 -5.89 -3.99 48.71
N ASN A 922 -6.73 -4.97 49.04
CA ASN A 922 -6.35 -6.37 49.10
C ASN A 922 -7.14 -7.18 48.09
N VAL A 923 -6.43 -7.65 47.06
CA VAL A 923 -6.99 -8.44 45.96
C VAL A 923 -6.44 -9.86 45.92
N THR A 924 -5.62 -10.27 46.91
CA THR A 924 -4.98 -11.60 46.91
C THR A 924 -5.97 -12.75 47.05
N GLY A 925 -7.16 -12.49 47.61
CA GLY A 925 -8.21 -13.49 47.82
C GLY A 925 -9.31 -13.50 46.76
N LYS A 926 -9.16 -12.78 45.65
CA LYS A 926 -10.15 -12.83 44.55
C LYS A 926 -10.19 -14.22 43.91
N ASP A 927 -11.39 -14.72 43.64
CA ASP A 927 -11.70 -15.94 42.86
C ASP A 927 -12.82 -15.55 41.88
N ASP A 928 -12.46 -14.80 40.83
CA ASP A 928 -13.43 -14.38 39.82
C ASP A 928 -13.89 -15.61 39.01
N GLY A 929 -14.95 -15.45 38.20
CA GLY A 929 -15.65 -16.56 37.55
C GLY A 929 -14.81 -17.44 36.61
N ASN A 930 -15.51 -18.26 35.81
CA ASN A 930 -14.90 -19.28 34.95
C ASN A 930 -13.79 -18.68 34.03
N LYS A 931 -12.65 -19.39 33.92
CA LYS A 931 -11.52 -19.06 33.02
C LYS A 931 -10.80 -17.72 33.28
N THR A 932 -10.73 -17.25 34.53
CA THR A 932 -9.99 -16.02 34.92
C THR A 932 -8.63 -16.33 35.57
N PRO A 933 -7.64 -15.41 35.56
CA PRO A 933 -6.36 -15.65 36.22
C PRO A 933 -6.50 -15.72 37.75
N THR A 934 -7.43 -14.98 38.37
CA THR A 934 -7.69 -15.12 39.82
C THR A 934 -8.26 -16.50 40.15
N ARG A 935 -9.12 -17.06 39.30
CA ARG A 935 -9.56 -18.46 39.44
C ARG A 935 -8.40 -19.44 39.41
N LEU A 936 -7.52 -19.30 38.43
CA LEU A 936 -6.35 -20.15 38.27
C LEU A 936 -5.44 -20.06 39.49
N GLN A 937 -5.14 -18.84 39.95
CA GLN A 937 -4.37 -18.58 41.17
C GLN A 937 -4.94 -19.35 42.37
N GLN A 938 -6.23 -19.24 42.65
CA GLN A 938 -6.85 -19.88 43.82
C GLN A 938 -6.76 -21.42 43.76
N ARG A 939 -6.71 -22.00 42.56
CA ARG A 939 -6.46 -23.44 42.38
C ARG A 939 -4.99 -23.79 42.62
N LEU A 940 -4.07 -23.02 42.04
CA LEU A 940 -2.63 -23.22 42.19
C LEU A 940 -2.16 -23.04 43.64
N GLU A 941 -2.75 -22.12 44.40
CA GLU A 941 -2.46 -21.90 45.83
C GLU A 941 -2.68 -23.13 46.71
N THR A 942 -3.48 -24.10 46.26
CA THR A 942 -3.62 -25.38 46.98
C THR A 942 -2.36 -26.26 46.92
N SER A 943 -1.45 -25.99 45.98
CA SER A 943 -0.12 -26.60 45.90
C SER A 943 0.83 -25.97 46.92
N ALA A 944 1.44 -26.80 47.77
CA ALA A 944 2.50 -26.33 48.66
C ALA A 944 3.76 -25.91 47.90
N GLU A 945 3.98 -26.47 46.72
CA GLU A 945 5.10 -26.11 45.85
C GLU A 945 4.88 -24.73 45.23
N TYR A 946 3.71 -24.50 44.63
CA TYR A 946 3.36 -23.22 44.02
C TYR A 946 3.49 -22.06 45.02
N ARG A 947 2.96 -22.21 46.24
CA ARG A 947 3.06 -21.18 47.28
C ARG A 947 4.50 -20.83 47.64
N LEU A 948 5.41 -21.80 47.62
CA LEU A 948 6.82 -21.52 47.92
C LEU A 948 7.54 -20.88 46.73
N LEU A 949 7.26 -21.31 45.50
CA LEU A 949 7.75 -20.63 44.29
C LEU A 949 7.25 -19.18 44.23
N PHE A 950 5.98 -18.95 44.55
CA PHE A 950 5.42 -17.62 44.70
C PHE A 950 6.18 -16.81 45.75
N ALA A 951 6.47 -17.42 46.90
CA ALA A 951 7.24 -16.77 47.95
C ALA A 951 8.67 -16.41 47.53
N ASP A 952 9.30 -17.23 46.69
CA ASP A 952 10.64 -16.97 46.16
C ASP A 952 10.63 -15.73 45.27
N HIS A 953 9.63 -15.58 44.41
CA HIS A 953 9.47 -14.39 43.56
C HIS A 953 9.07 -13.16 44.37
N VAL A 954 8.23 -13.31 45.39
CA VAL A 954 8.00 -12.22 46.36
C VAL A 954 9.30 -11.82 47.05
N HIS A 955 10.17 -12.77 47.40
CA HIS A 955 11.48 -12.43 48.00
C HIS A 955 12.37 -11.66 47.03
N LYS A 956 12.44 -12.13 45.77
CA LYS A 956 13.18 -11.48 44.67
C LYS A 956 12.77 -10.02 44.48
N TYR A 957 11.48 -9.69 44.56
CA TYR A 957 11.01 -8.35 44.23
C TYR A 957 10.80 -7.41 45.43
N PHE A 958 10.50 -7.91 46.63
CA PHE A 958 10.16 -7.05 47.79
C PHE A 958 11.30 -6.84 48.79
N PHE A 959 12.43 -7.54 48.63
CA PHE A 959 13.55 -7.51 49.57
C PHE A 959 14.85 -7.14 48.84
N ASN A 960 15.88 -6.82 49.63
CA ASN A 960 17.19 -6.40 49.13
C ASN A 960 17.04 -5.22 48.15
N ASP A 961 17.58 -5.34 46.93
CA ASP A 961 17.49 -4.34 45.86
C ASP A 961 16.37 -4.67 44.84
N GLY A 962 15.36 -5.44 45.25
CA GLY A 962 14.26 -5.90 44.41
C GLY A 962 13.42 -4.77 43.80
N LEU A 963 12.81 -5.05 42.64
CA LEU A 963 12.05 -4.09 41.84
C LEU A 963 10.90 -3.39 42.58
N LEU A 964 10.25 -4.07 43.53
CA LEU A 964 9.10 -3.58 44.29
C LEU A 964 9.46 -3.11 45.71
N THR A 965 10.75 -2.86 45.96
CA THR A 965 11.17 -2.07 47.12
C THR A 965 10.75 -0.60 46.91
N PRO A 966 10.56 0.20 47.98
CA PRO A 966 10.10 1.58 47.83
C PRO A 966 11.01 2.44 46.94
N GLY A 967 12.33 2.22 47.00
CA GLY A 967 13.31 2.93 46.17
C GLY A 967 13.15 2.58 44.69
N SER A 968 13.29 1.30 44.34
CA SER A 968 13.21 0.84 42.94
C SER A 968 11.84 1.11 42.30
N ALA A 969 10.74 0.93 43.05
CA ALA A 969 9.40 1.23 42.54
C ALA A 969 9.17 2.74 42.33
N THR A 970 9.77 3.59 43.19
CA THR A 970 9.75 5.05 43.00
C THR A 970 10.52 5.43 41.74
N GLU A 971 11.72 4.87 41.55
CA GLU A 971 12.52 5.13 40.34
C GLU A 971 11.77 4.72 39.07
N LEU A 972 11.13 3.56 39.06
CA LEU A 972 10.33 3.10 37.91
C LEU A 972 9.15 4.03 37.62
N TYR A 973 8.39 4.44 38.64
CA TYR A 973 7.25 5.35 38.45
C TYR A 973 7.70 6.74 37.98
N MET A 974 8.83 7.24 38.52
CA MET A 974 9.37 8.55 38.19
C MET A 974 9.86 8.68 36.76
N ARG A 975 10.25 7.57 36.09
CA ARG A 975 10.59 7.61 34.65
C ARG A 975 9.44 8.18 33.82
N ARG A 976 8.21 7.69 34.05
CA ARG A 976 7.00 8.17 33.36
C ARG A 976 6.50 9.50 33.89
N ALA A 977 6.63 9.78 35.18
CA ALA A 977 6.22 11.07 35.75
C ALA A 977 7.07 12.23 35.21
N THR A 978 8.38 12.01 35.06
CA THR A 978 9.30 12.99 34.49
C THR A 978 9.03 13.20 32.99
N GLU A 979 8.72 12.13 32.25
CA GLU A 979 8.38 12.18 30.81
C GLU A 979 7.26 13.19 30.52
N ILE A 980 6.19 13.20 31.33
CA ILE A 980 5.03 14.06 31.08
C ILE A 980 4.95 15.30 31.97
N ASP A 981 5.97 15.59 32.77
CA ASP A 981 5.91 16.63 33.79
C ASP A 981 5.45 17.98 33.23
N ARG A 982 6.04 18.41 32.12
CA ARG A 982 5.58 19.62 31.42
C ARG A 982 4.38 19.35 30.53
N ALA A 983 4.37 18.23 29.81
CA ALA A 983 3.37 17.89 28.80
C ALA A 983 1.93 17.82 29.34
N ILE A 984 1.75 17.41 30.61
CA ILE A 984 0.43 17.29 31.23
C ILE A 984 -0.32 18.65 31.32
N VAL A 985 0.39 19.77 31.26
CA VAL A 985 -0.22 21.11 31.20
C VAL A 985 -1.02 21.31 29.90
N GLY A 986 -0.59 20.69 28.79
CA GLY A 986 -1.38 20.68 27.56
C GLY A 986 -2.73 19.98 27.74
N GLU A 987 -2.75 18.85 28.45
CA GLU A 987 -4.01 18.14 28.80
C GLU A 987 -4.89 18.98 29.74
N SER A 988 -4.29 19.68 30.70
CA SER A 988 -5.00 20.60 31.59
C SER A 988 -5.69 21.71 30.81
N ALA A 989 -4.96 22.39 29.94
CA ALA A 989 -5.51 23.46 29.11
C ALA A 989 -6.58 22.95 28.15
N ARG A 990 -6.45 21.72 27.64
CA ARG A 990 -7.37 21.20 26.61
C ARG A 990 -8.64 20.54 27.17
N TRP A 991 -8.54 19.86 28.29
CA TRP A 991 -9.59 18.98 28.83
C TRP A 991 -9.82 19.13 30.34
N GLY A 992 -9.06 19.99 31.02
CA GLY A 992 -9.13 20.18 32.46
C GLY A 992 -10.41 20.87 32.94
N ASP A 993 -11.08 21.62 32.06
CA ASP A 993 -12.33 22.35 32.30
C ASP A 993 -13.55 21.71 31.61
N ASN A 994 -13.38 20.59 30.91
CA ASN A 994 -14.45 19.89 30.17
C ASN A 994 -15.67 19.50 31.04
N GLN A 995 -15.54 19.53 32.37
CA GLN A 995 -16.65 19.31 33.32
C GLN A 995 -16.90 20.51 34.23
N GLU A 996 -16.45 21.72 33.87
CA GLU A 996 -16.60 22.93 34.69
C GLU A 996 -18.07 23.26 34.94
N ASP A 997 -18.96 23.07 33.96
CA ASP A 997 -20.42 23.21 34.15
C ASP A 997 -21.00 22.32 35.29
N ARG A 998 -20.28 21.25 35.65
CA ARG A 998 -20.66 20.31 36.72
C ARG A 998 -19.86 20.48 38.00
N SER A 999 -18.58 20.86 37.88
CA SER A 999 -17.60 20.86 38.98
C SER A 999 -17.15 22.25 39.42
N TYR A 1000 -17.32 23.27 38.57
CA TYR A 1000 -16.82 24.63 38.72
C TYR A 1000 -15.31 24.70 38.99
N VAL A 1001 -14.55 23.76 38.41
CA VAL A 1001 -13.12 23.56 38.64
C VAL A 1001 -12.43 23.28 37.30
N THR A 1002 -11.36 24.02 37.02
CA THR A 1002 -10.32 23.64 36.05
C THR A 1002 -9.26 22.80 36.77
N TYR A 1003 -9.02 21.59 36.27
CA TYR A 1003 -7.97 20.72 36.80
C TYR A 1003 -6.61 21.08 36.22
N THR A 1004 -5.67 21.46 37.09
CA THR A 1004 -4.30 21.88 36.75
C THR A 1004 -3.25 20.88 37.23
N ARG A 1005 -2.05 20.98 36.67
CA ARG A 1005 -0.94 20.15 37.14
C ARG A 1005 -0.54 20.51 38.58
N GLN A 1006 -0.42 21.80 38.88
CA GLN A 1006 0.02 22.28 40.20
C GLN A 1006 -0.94 21.91 41.34
N ASP A 1007 -2.27 21.99 41.11
CA ASP A 1007 -3.27 21.83 42.17
C ASP A 1007 -3.79 20.40 42.30
N TYR A 1008 -3.60 19.56 41.27
CA TYR A 1008 -4.20 18.21 41.23
C TYR A 1008 -3.23 17.10 40.83
N TRP A 1009 -2.47 17.27 39.74
CA TRP A 1009 -1.57 16.21 39.28
C TRP A 1009 -0.38 16.02 40.22
N LEU A 1010 0.33 17.09 40.61
CA LEU A 1010 1.45 17.01 41.55
C LEU A 1010 1.04 16.47 42.94
N PRO A 1011 -0.06 16.93 43.57
CA PRO A 1011 -0.51 16.36 44.84
C PRO A 1011 -0.85 14.85 44.76
N GLU A 1012 -1.39 14.37 43.64
CA GLU A 1012 -1.64 12.94 43.48
C GLU A 1012 -0.35 12.15 43.22
N LEU A 1013 0.62 12.72 42.50
CA LEU A 1013 1.96 12.14 42.38
C LEU A 1013 2.62 12.02 43.76
N ASP A 1014 2.59 13.09 44.56
CA ASP A 1014 3.11 13.11 45.94
C ASP A 1014 2.43 12.05 46.82
N ARG A 1015 1.12 11.83 46.66
CA ARG A 1015 0.39 10.78 47.37
C ARG A 1015 0.85 9.39 46.94
N ILE A 1016 1.03 9.14 45.64
CA ILE A 1016 1.48 7.84 45.15
C ILE A 1016 2.89 7.54 45.66
N LEU A 1017 3.83 8.48 45.55
CA LEU A 1017 5.21 8.29 45.97
C LEU A 1017 5.32 8.22 47.51
N GLY A 1018 4.77 9.22 48.20
CA GLY A 1018 4.94 9.40 49.64
C GLY A 1018 4.04 8.51 50.51
N SER A 1019 2.89 8.06 49.99
CA SER A 1019 1.96 7.21 50.73
C SER A 1019 1.84 5.81 50.13
N TYR A 1020 1.46 5.70 48.86
CA TYR A 1020 1.19 4.39 48.25
C TYR A 1020 2.45 3.53 48.19
N ILE A 1021 3.46 3.91 47.39
CA ILE A 1021 4.68 3.11 47.15
C ILE A 1021 5.42 2.87 48.47
N THR A 1022 5.59 3.94 49.27
CA THR A 1022 6.28 3.86 50.57
C THR A 1022 5.63 2.86 51.53
N THR A 1023 4.30 2.72 51.52
CA THR A 1023 3.57 1.82 52.43
C THR A 1023 3.30 0.45 51.80
N ARG A 1024 3.22 0.36 50.47
CA ARG A 1024 2.69 -0.81 49.77
C ARG A 1024 3.56 -2.04 49.98
N THR A 1025 4.88 -1.92 49.84
CA THR A 1025 5.85 -3.00 50.08
C THR A 1025 5.62 -3.63 51.45
N ASP A 1026 5.52 -2.80 52.50
CA ASP A 1026 5.23 -3.23 53.85
C ASP A 1026 3.86 -3.92 53.95
N THR A 1027 2.80 -3.32 53.41
CA THR A 1027 1.46 -3.94 53.41
C THR A 1027 1.46 -5.34 52.81
N MET A 1028 2.31 -5.61 51.80
CA MET A 1028 2.39 -6.94 51.18
C MET A 1028 3.12 -7.97 52.06
N VAL A 1029 4.26 -7.62 52.68
CA VAL A 1029 5.16 -8.61 53.33
C VAL A 1029 5.37 -8.46 54.84
N LYS A 1030 4.79 -7.45 55.50
CA LYS A 1030 5.09 -7.06 56.88
C LYS A 1030 4.93 -8.16 57.95
N VAL A 1031 5.87 -8.13 58.88
CA VAL A 1031 5.86 -8.84 60.17
C VAL A 1031 6.19 -7.83 61.27
N THR A 1032 5.35 -7.71 62.30
CA THR A 1032 5.62 -6.84 63.45
C THR A 1032 5.70 -7.67 64.73
N GLY A 1033 6.91 -7.90 65.22
CA GLY A 1033 7.15 -8.80 66.36
C GLY A 1033 6.66 -10.21 66.06
N SER A 1034 5.70 -10.71 66.84
CA SER A 1034 5.06 -12.02 66.63
C SER A 1034 3.74 -11.96 65.84
N SER A 1035 3.29 -10.77 65.42
CA SER A 1035 2.05 -10.59 64.65
C SER A 1035 2.35 -10.53 63.15
N VAL A 1036 1.72 -11.44 62.40
CA VAL A 1036 1.77 -11.50 60.93
C VAL A 1036 0.61 -10.67 60.40
N THR A 1037 0.91 -9.61 59.63
CA THR A 1037 -0.12 -8.69 59.12
C THR A 1037 -0.02 -8.42 57.62
N GLY A 1038 1.08 -8.80 56.95
CA GLY A 1038 1.23 -8.62 55.51
C GLY A 1038 0.28 -9.49 54.69
N GLN A 1039 -0.23 -8.96 53.57
CA GLN A 1039 -1.23 -9.63 52.72
C GLN A 1039 -0.75 -11.00 52.21
N PHE A 1040 0.48 -11.10 51.70
CA PHE A 1040 1.01 -12.38 51.18
C PHE A 1040 1.17 -13.44 52.28
N ARG A 1041 1.58 -13.05 53.48
CA ARG A 1041 1.71 -13.99 54.60
C ARG A 1041 0.35 -14.46 55.09
N ASN A 1042 -0.64 -13.56 55.15
CA ASN A 1042 -2.01 -13.91 55.50
C ASN A 1042 -2.68 -14.83 54.46
N ALA A 1043 -2.37 -14.65 53.18
CA ALA A 1043 -2.79 -15.54 52.10
C ALA A 1043 -1.99 -16.87 52.07
N GLY A 1044 -0.92 -17.00 52.85
CA GLY A 1044 -0.04 -18.18 52.81
C GLY A 1044 0.88 -18.24 51.59
N LEU A 1045 1.00 -17.14 50.85
CA LEU A 1045 1.88 -16.94 49.69
C LEU A 1045 3.31 -16.55 50.05
N TYR A 1046 3.58 -16.28 51.34
CA TYR A 1046 4.94 -16.05 51.84
C TYR A 1046 5.12 -16.65 53.25
N PRO A 1047 6.13 -17.51 53.49
CA PRO A 1047 6.27 -18.24 54.74
C PRO A 1047 6.79 -17.37 55.88
N ASN A 1048 6.39 -17.67 57.12
CA ASN A 1048 6.87 -16.98 58.32
C ASN A 1048 8.31 -17.33 58.72
N VAL A 1049 8.92 -18.34 58.09
CA VAL A 1049 10.34 -18.63 58.24
C VAL A 1049 11.11 -17.55 57.48
N VAL A 1050 11.88 -16.75 58.21
CA VAL A 1050 12.67 -15.64 57.65
C VAL A 1050 13.78 -16.22 56.78
N ALA A 1051 13.90 -15.71 55.55
CA ALA A 1051 14.99 -16.03 54.63
C ALA A 1051 16.35 -15.61 55.22
N PRO A 1052 17.46 -16.26 54.84
CA PRO A 1052 18.78 -15.79 55.25
C PRO A 1052 19.08 -14.41 54.64
N THR A 1053 20.15 -13.77 55.10
CA THR A 1053 20.71 -12.57 54.43
C THR A 1053 22.18 -12.82 54.13
N PHE A 1054 22.72 -12.13 53.14
CA PHE A 1054 24.14 -12.26 52.78
C PHE A 1054 24.98 -11.08 53.25
N HIS A 1055 26.18 -11.43 53.75
CA HIS A 1055 27.15 -10.48 54.26
C HIS A 1055 28.54 -10.86 53.80
N ILE A 1056 29.31 -9.89 53.31
CA ILE A 1056 30.71 -10.06 52.91
C ILE A 1056 31.60 -9.40 53.95
N ASN A 1057 32.55 -10.15 54.51
CA ASN A 1057 33.46 -9.70 55.56
C ASN A 1057 32.71 -9.12 56.79
N GLY A 1058 31.50 -9.62 57.06
CA GLY A 1058 30.64 -9.18 58.17
C GLY A 1058 29.82 -7.92 57.92
N ALA A 1059 29.88 -7.33 56.72
CA ALA A 1059 29.01 -6.24 56.30
C ALA A 1059 27.91 -6.75 55.36
N TYR A 1060 26.70 -6.21 55.46
CA TYR A 1060 25.62 -6.54 54.54
C TYR A 1060 26.03 -6.19 53.11
N GLN A 1061 25.90 -7.16 52.21
CA GLN A 1061 26.15 -7.00 50.79
C GLN A 1061 25.37 -8.11 50.09
N HIS A 1062 24.43 -7.75 49.21
CA HIS A 1062 23.64 -8.68 48.42
C HIS A 1062 24.15 -8.71 46.98
N GLY A 1063 25.11 -9.58 46.70
CA GLY A 1063 25.74 -9.71 45.39
C GLY A 1063 26.75 -8.61 45.04
N GLY A 1064 27.05 -8.48 43.76
CA GLY A 1064 27.98 -7.48 43.22
C GLY A 1064 29.46 -7.87 43.37
N ALA A 1065 30.34 -6.88 43.19
CA ALA A 1065 31.79 -7.10 43.19
C ALA A 1065 32.36 -7.37 44.60
N VAL A 1066 33.26 -8.35 44.71
CA VAL A 1066 33.96 -8.72 45.96
C VAL A 1066 35.43 -8.99 45.68
N SER A 1067 36.33 -8.61 46.60
CA SER A 1067 37.74 -8.97 46.48
C SER A 1067 37.94 -10.49 46.62
N ALA A 1068 38.94 -11.03 45.91
CA ALA A 1068 39.32 -12.43 46.07
C ALA A 1068 39.66 -12.73 47.54
N GLY A 1069 39.03 -13.75 48.11
CA GLY A 1069 39.14 -14.07 49.54
C GLY A 1069 38.05 -13.45 50.43
N GLY A 1070 37.04 -12.79 49.85
CA GLY A 1070 35.88 -12.26 50.58
C GLY A 1070 35.15 -13.37 51.35
N VAL A 1071 34.91 -13.17 52.64
CA VAL A 1071 34.27 -14.17 53.51
C VAL A 1071 32.75 -13.98 53.48
N LEU A 1072 32.02 -14.98 52.98
CA LEU A 1072 30.56 -15.00 52.94
C LEU A 1072 29.99 -15.49 54.26
N THR A 1073 29.19 -14.65 54.91
CA THR A 1073 28.41 -15.02 56.09
C THR A 1073 26.92 -14.95 55.80
N ILE A 1074 26.17 -15.96 56.25
CA ILE A 1074 24.75 -16.17 55.90
C ILE A 1074 23.89 -16.21 57.17
N PRO A 1075 23.71 -15.10 57.92
CA PRO A 1075 22.91 -15.12 59.14
C PRO A 1075 21.41 -15.30 58.87
N ALA A 1076 20.75 -16.01 59.79
CA ALA A 1076 19.30 -16.09 59.89
C ALA A 1076 18.86 -16.09 61.37
N PRO A 1077 17.65 -15.59 61.72
CA PRO A 1077 17.22 -15.49 63.11
C PRO A 1077 17.02 -16.85 63.82
N ALA A 1078 16.57 -17.88 63.10
CA ALA A 1078 16.33 -19.23 63.63
C ALA A 1078 16.23 -20.25 62.48
N GLY A 1079 16.49 -21.52 62.78
CA GLY A 1079 16.41 -22.64 61.81
C GLY A 1079 17.78 -23.10 61.31
N THR A 1080 17.78 -24.14 60.45
CA THR A 1080 19.00 -24.63 59.77
C THR A 1080 19.13 -23.97 58.41
N ILE A 1081 20.27 -23.35 58.12
CA ILE A 1081 20.53 -22.70 56.84
C ILE A 1081 21.17 -23.72 55.88
N TYR A 1082 20.57 -23.86 54.70
CA TYR A 1082 21.09 -24.64 53.58
C TYR A 1082 21.44 -23.69 52.45
N TYR A 1083 22.60 -23.88 51.82
CA TYR A 1083 23.05 -23.04 50.72
C TYR A 1083 23.79 -23.84 49.65
N THR A 1084 23.90 -23.27 48.46
CA THR A 1084 24.72 -23.74 47.35
C THR A 1084 25.57 -22.58 46.84
N LEU A 1085 26.64 -22.90 46.13
CA LEU A 1085 27.57 -21.93 45.52
C LEU A 1085 27.64 -22.08 43.99
N ASP A 1086 26.89 -23.04 43.44
CA ASP A 1086 26.87 -23.40 42.01
C ASP A 1086 25.59 -22.91 41.31
N GLY A 1087 24.75 -22.12 42.00
CA GLY A 1087 23.47 -21.65 41.48
C GLY A 1087 22.32 -22.67 41.51
N THR A 1088 22.52 -23.90 42.01
CA THR A 1088 21.40 -24.85 42.19
C THR A 1088 20.56 -24.50 43.41
N ASP A 1089 19.26 -24.78 43.44
CA ASP A 1089 18.45 -24.55 44.64
C ASP A 1089 18.84 -25.52 45.78
N PRO A 1090 19.04 -25.08 47.04
CA PRO A 1090 19.29 -25.97 48.17
C PRO A 1090 18.10 -26.90 48.52
N ARG A 1091 16.95 -26.72 47.89
CA ARG A 1091 15.73 -27.52 48.00
C ARG A 1091 15.39 -28.15 46.66
N ILE A 1092 14.95 -29.41 46.65
CA ILE A 1092 14.43 -30.04 45.42
C ILE A 1092 13.09 -29.39 45.07
N THR A 1093 12.99 -28.79 43.87
CA THR A 1093 11.87 -27.93 43.43
C THR A 1093 11.74 -27.94 41.90
N GLY A 1094 10.58 -27.49 41.39
CA GLY A 1094 10.37 -27.24 39.97
C GLY A 1094 10.31 -28.50 39.08
N PRO A 1095 10.14 -28.31 37.75
CA PRO A 1095 9.90 -29.41 36.81
C PRO A 1095 11.10 -30.35 36.62
N GLY A 1096 12.32 -29.89 36.91
CA GLY A 1096 13.53 -30.71 36.82
C GLY A 1096 13.72 -31.71 37.99
N GLY A 1097 12.93 -31.59 39.06
CA GLY A 1097 13.00 -32.48 40.23
C GLY A 1097 11.91 -33.56 40.22
N ASN A 1098 12.18 -34.72 40.81
CA ASN A 1098 11.13 -35.73 41.03
C ASN A 1098 10.03 -35.15 41.95
N PRO A 1099 8.76 -35.06 41.51
CA PRO A 1099 7.68 -34.45 42.30
C PRO A 1099 7.42 -35.16 43.63
N ALA A 1100 7.79 -36.45 43.76
CA ALA A 1100 7.71 -37.17 45.03
C ALA A 1100 8.77 -36.73 46.06
N GLN A 1101 9.81 -36.00 45.61
CA GLN A 1101 10.92 -35.53 46.43
C GLN A 1101 10.90 -34.02 46.66
N TRP A 1102 9.97 -33.28 46.06
CA TRP A 1102 9.84 -31.83 46.28
C TRP A 1102 9.75 -31.50 47.77
N GLY A 1103 10.47 -30.46 48.18
CA GLY A 1103 10.58 -30.06 49.59
C GLY A 1103 11.64 -30.77 50.40
N ASN A 1104 12.32 -31.78 49.86
CA ASN A 1104 13.51 -32.35 50.47
C ASN A 1104 14.73 -31.45 50.24
N VAL A 1105 15.78 -31.67 51.04
CA VAL A 1105 17.08 -31.01 50.86
C VAL A 1105 17.71 -31.52 49.57
N SER A 1106 18.22 -30.61 48.73
CA SER A 1106 18.95 -30.97 47.52
C SER A 1106 20.25 -31.72 47.87
N PRO A 1107 20.67 -32.73 47.09
CA PRO A 1107 21.98 -33.37 47.28
C PRO A 1107 23.17 -32.41 47.13
N THR A 1108 23.01 -31.30 46.42
CA THR A 1108 24.05 -30.26 46.25
C THR A 1108 24.09 -29.25 47.41
N ALA A 1109 23.10 -29.28 48.30
CA ALA A 1109 22.98 -28.31 49.39
C ALA A 1109 24.00 -28.58 50.51
N MET A 1110 24.63 -27.51 50.98
CA MET A 1110 25.53 -27.48 52.13
C MET A 1110 24.82 -26.87 53.34
N VAL A 1111 25.13 -27.37 54.55
CA VAL A 1111 24.66 -26.76 55.79
C VAL A 1111 25.64 -25.65 56.19
N TYR A 1112 25.14 -24.43 56.44
CA TYR A 1112 25.99 -23.31 56.84
C TYR A 1112 26.52 -23.49 58.26
N ASN A 1113 27.84 -23.32 58.43
CA ASN A 1113 28.52 -23.35 59.72
C ASN A 1113 29.23 -22.01 59.95
N PRO A 1114 28.78 -21.18 60.92
CA PRO A 1114 29.39 -19.87 61.17
C PRO A 1114 30.83 -19.94 61.68
N ALA A 1115 31.29 -21.10 62.19
CA ALA A 1115 32.69 -21.30 62.57
C ALA A 1115 33.62 -21.53 61.37
N SER A 1116 33.07 -21.78 60.17
CA SER A 1116 33.82 -22.03 58.93
C SER A 1116 33.05 -21.48 57.72
N PRO A 1117 32.88 -20.14 57.62
CA PRO A 1117 32.16 -19.51 56.52
C PRO A 1117 32.81 -19.77 55.16
N PRO A 1118 32.04 -19.84 54.06
CA PRO A 1118 32.59 -19.92 52.70
C PRO A 1118 33.47 -18.71 52.36
N VAL A 1119 34.51 -18.96 51.57
CA VAL A 1119 35.40 -17.90 51.06
C VAL A 1119 35.21 -17.82 49.55
N LEU A 1120 34.84 -16.63 49.06
CA LEU A 1120 34.63 -16.37 47.66
C LEU A 1120 35.98 -16.09 46.98
N THR A 1121 36.38 -17.00 46.09
CA THR A 1121 37.66 -16.93 45.37
C THR A 1121 37.48 -16.86 43.85
N ALA A 1122 36.25 -17.02 43.36
CA ALA A 1122 35.84 -16.87 41.97
C ALA A 1122 34.39 -16.35 41.92
N ASN A 1123 33.91 -16.02 40.72
CA ASN A 1123 32.51 -15.70 40.49
C ASN A 1123 31.62 -16.84 41.03
N THR A 1124 30.62 -16.48 41.84
CA THR A 1124 29.83 -17.45 42.60
C THR A 1124 28.36 -17.01 42.61
N ILE A 1125 27.45 -17.93 42.26
CA ILE A 1125 26.01 -17.73 42.46
C ILE A 1125 25.62 -18.43 43.76
N VAL A 1126 25.23 -17.63 44.75
CA VAL A 1126 24.84 -18.13 46.07
C VAL A 1126 23.32 -18.22 46.11
N LYS A 1127 22.81 -19.43 46.42
CA LYS A 1127 21.38 -19.65 46.70
C LYS A 1127 21.25 -20.23 48.10
N ALA A 1128 20.38 -19.65 48.94
CA ALA A 1128 20.24 -20.07 50.33
C ALA A 1128 18.80 -20.05 50.82
N ARG A 1129 18.48 -21.02 51.69
CA ARG A 1129 17.19 -21.12 52.37
C ARG A 1129 17.38 -21.51 53.84
N VAL A 1130 16.44 -21.10 54.67
CA VAL A 1130 16.31 -21.55 56.06
C VAL A 1130 15.24 -22.63 56.13
N ARG A 1131 15.52 -23.71 56.85
CA ARG A 1131 14.55 -24.76 57.18
C ARG A 1131 14.28 -24.76 58.68
N SER A 1132 13.02 -24.58 59.06
CA SER A 1132 12.55 -24.70 60.45
C SER A 1132 11.48 -25.80 60.53
N GLY A 1133 11.84 -26.94 61.11
CA GLY A 1133 11.02 -28.15 61.04
C GLY A 1133 10.82 -28.61 59.59
N SER A 1134 9.56 -28.68 59.15
CA SER A 1134 9.19 -29.00 57.75
C SER A 1134 9.00 -27.78 56.86
N THR A 1135 9.05 -26.56 57.41
CA THR A 1135 8.79 -25.33 56.65
C THR A 1135 10.10 -24.72 56.16
N TRP A 1136 10.13 -24.36 54.88
CA TRP A 1136 11.22 -23.63 54.25
C TRP A 1136 10.91 -22.13 54.21
N SER A 1137 11.95 -21.30 54.30
CA SER A 1137 11.86 -19.89 53.89
C SER A 1137 11.76 -19.78 52.36
N ALA A 1138 11.41 -18.59 51.90
CA ALA A 1138 11.71 -18.19 50.53
C ALA A 1138 13.22 -18.28 50.25
N LEU A 1139 13.56 -18.38 48.97
CA LEU A 1139 14.92 -18.38 48.45
C LEU A 1139 15.53 -16.98 48.54
N ASP A 1140 16.71 -16.87 49.13
CA ASP A 1140 17.59 -15.72 48.91
C ASP A 1140 18.69 -16.12 47.91
N GLU A 1141 18.96 -15.26 46.95
CA GLU A 1141 19.80 -15.51 45.78
C GLU A 1141 20.62 -14.27 45.46
N ALA A 1142 21.93 -14.43 45.27
CA ALA A 1142 22.82 -13.34 44.87
C ALA A 1142 24.02 -13.83 44.06
N THR A 1143 24.41 -13.04 43.06
CA THR A 1143 25.62 -13.28 42.26
C THR A 1143 26.76 -12.39 42.74
N TYR A 1144 27.88 -13.01 43.12
CA TYR A 1144 29.11 -12.32 43.50
C TYR A 1144 30.16 -12.45 42.40
N VAL A 1145 30.73 -11.32 42.02
CA VAL A 1145 31.78 -11.23 41.00
C VAL A 1145 33.10 -10.97 41.69
N VAL A 1146 34.11 -11.80 41.46
CA VAL A 1146 35.48 -11.59 41.94
C VAL A 1146 36.29 -10.99 40.79
N PRO A 1147 36.56 -9.66 40.76
CA PRO A 1147 37.09 -8.97 39.58
C PRO A 1147 38.43 -9.52 39.06
N ASP A 1148 39.31 -9.98 39.96
CA ASP A 1148 40.60 -10.59 39.62
C ASP A 1148 40.47 -11.97 38.94
N THR A 1149 39.25 -12.49 38.83
CA THR A 1149 38.90 -13.75 38.15
C THR A 1149 37.93 -13.55 36.98
N LEU A 1150 37.61 -12.30 36.61
CA LEU A 1150 36.85 -12.07 35.39
C LEU A 1150 37.59 -12.76 34.24
N PRO A 1151 36.89 -13.59 33.44
CA PRO A 1151 37.50 -14.09 32.24
C PRO A 1151 38.02 -12.87 31.47
N PRO A 1152 39.26 -12.91 30.98
CA PRO A 1152 39.89 -11.84 30.20
C PRO A 1152 39.17 -11.58 28.86
N ILE A 1153 37.88 -11.85 28.77
CA ILE A 1153 37.05 -11.63 27.61
C ILE A 1153 36.69 -10.15 27.55
N ARG A 1154 36.86 -9.55 26.37
CA ARG A 1154 36.41 -8.20 26.02
C ARG A 1154 35.58 -8.30 24.76
N ILE A 1155 34.54 -7.48 24.68
CA ILE A 1155 33.95 -7.15 23.40
C ILE A 1155 35.00 -6.32 22.67
N THR A 1156 35.53 -6.85 21.57
CA THR A 1156 36.58 -6.20 20.79
C THR A 1156 36.04 -5.57 19.52
N GLU A 1157 34.92 -6.08 19.02
CA GLU A 1157 34.26 -5.59 17.84
C GLU A 1157 32.75 -5.79 17.94
N ILE A 1158 32.01 -4.84 17.39
CA ILE A 1158 30.56 -4.93 17.19
C ILE A 1158 30.35 -4.53 15.74
N MET A 1159 29.83 -5.44 14.93
CA MET A 1159 29.35 -5.12 13.59
C MET A 1159 27.84 -5.18 13.58
N TYR A 1160 27.27 -3.99 13.71
CA TYR A 1160 25.85 -3.71 13.53
C TYR A 1160 25.66 -3.31 12.06
N ASN A 1161 24.70 -3.94 11.37
CA ASN A 1161 24.46 -3.76 9.94
C ASN A 1161 25.71 -3.98 9.04
N PRO A 1162 26.25 -5.21 8.97
CA PRO A 1162 27.34 -5.53 8.04
C PRO A 1162 26.91 -5.37 6.58
N GLY A 1163 27.85 -5.17 5.66
CA GLY A 1163 27.52 -5.19 4.23
C GLY A 1163 26.97 -6.56 3.81
N LEU A 1164 26.16 -6.60 2.73
CA LEU A 1164 25.66 -7.85 2.17
C LEU A 1164 26.81 -8.84 1.94
N PRO A 1165 26.66 -10.12 2.35
CA PRO A 1165 27.70 -11.12 2.15
C PRO A 1165 28.00 -11.29 0.66
N ASP A 1166 29.25 -11.64 0.35
CA ASP A 1166 29.69 -11.95 -1.01
C ASP A 1166 28.93 -13.19 -1.52
N SER A 1167 27.99 -12.98 -2.44
CA SER A 1167 27.11 -14.01 -3.02
C SER A 1167 27.80 -14.95 -4.00
N THR A 1168 29.14 -14.94 -4.07
CA THR A 1168 29.90 -15.83 -4.95
C THR A 1168 29.61 -17.31 -4.63
N PRO A 1169 29.25 -18.13 -5.64
CA PRO A 1169 28.96 -19.55 -5.46
C PRO A 1169 30.12 -20.30 -4.77
N GLY A 1170 29.81 -20.96 -3.65
CA GLY A 1170 30.80 -21.66 -2.81
C GLY A 1170 31.27 -20.88 -1.58
N ASN A 1171 30.82 -19.63 -1.41
CA ASN A 1171 30.93 -18.94 -0.13
C ASN A 1171 29.94 -19.56 0.88
N PRO A 1172 30.38 -20.02 2.08
CA PRO A 1172 29.48 -20.50 3.12
C PRO A 1172 28.45 -19.46 3.61
N GLU A 1173 28.65 -18.18 3.30
CA GLU A 1173 27.77 -17.06 3.65
C GLU A 1173 26.70 -16.78 2.58
N ALA A 1174 26.82 -17.37 1.39
CA ALA A 1174 25.86 -17.21 0.28
C ALA A 1174 24.39 -17.62 0.55
N PRO A 1175 24.06 -18.54 1.48
CA PRO A 1175 22.66 -18.92 1.76
C PRO A 1175 21.85 -17.92 2.60
N PHE A 1176 22.44 -16.82 3.06
CA PHE A 1176 21.81 -15.88 3.99
C PHE A 1176 21.57 -14.53 3.28
N PRO A 1177 20.32 -14.22 2.87
CA PRO A 1177 20.03 -13.11 1.95
C PRO A 1177 19.96 -11.73 2.63
N TYR A 1178 20.04 -11.67 3.97
CA TYR A 1178 19.94 -10.43 4.73
C TYR A 1178 21.24 -10.11 5.45
N ASN A 1179 21.71 -8.86 5.35
CA ASN A 1179 22.81 -8.32 6.14
C ASN A 1179 22.61 -8.51 7.66
N GLU A 1180 21.36 -8.45 8.12
CA GLU A 1180 20.97 -8.68 9.51
C GLU A 1180 21.40 -10.06 10.03
N SER A 1181 21.54 -11.05 9.14
CA SER A 1181 21.98 -12.40 9.50
C SER A 1181 23.48 -12.49 9.88
N PHE A 1182 24.24 -11.43 9.63
CA PHE A 1182 25.69 -11.38 9.86
C PHE A 1182 26.09 -10.40 10.96
N GLU A 1183 25.13 -9.82 11.69
CA GLU A 1183 25.46 -9.02 12.85
C GLU A 1183 26.22 -9.87 13.87
N TYR A 1184 27.34 -9.35 14.38
CA TYR A 1184 28.14 -10.07 15.35
C TYR A 1184 28.69 -9.18 16.45
N ILE A 1185 28.87 -9.83 17.60
CA ILE A 1185 29.65 -9.32 18.72
C ILE A 1185 30.90 -10.20 18.82
N GLU A 1186 32.07 -9.62 18.56
CA GLU A 1186 33.33 -10.33 18.72
C GLU A 1186 33.78 -10.30 20.18
N LEU A 1187 34.03 -11.49 20.72
CA LEU A 1187 34.58 -11.67 22.05
C LEU A 1187 36.03 -12.17 21.98
N GLN A 1188 36.98 -11.33 22.38
CA GLN A 1188 38.39 -11.71 22.47
C GLN A 1188 38.79 -12.07 23.90
N ASN A 1189 39.39 -13.24 24.08
CA ASN A 1189 40.21 -13.53 25.25
C ASN A 1189 41.53 -12.71 25.18
N THR A 1190 41.60 -11.62 25.93
CA THR A 1190 42.75 -10.70 26.02
C THR A 1190 43.92 -11.23 26.86
N SER A 1191 43.82 -12.42 27.46
CA SER A 1191 44.92 -12.99 28.24
C SER A 1191 45.83 -13.87 27.39
N ALA A 1192 47.12 -13.56 27.44
CA ALA A 1192 48.15 -14.39 26.83
C ALA A 1192 48.45 -15.69 27.61
N THR A 1193 47.89 -15.87 28.82
CA THR A 1193 48.30 -16.96 29.74
C THR A 1193 47.15 -17.73 30.38
N HIS A 1194 45.89 -17.37 30.13
CA HIS A 1194 44.71 -17.99 30.76
C HIS A 1194 43.64 -18.31 29.72
N THR A 1195 43.13 -19.54 29.71
CA THR A 1195 41.93 -19.92 28.94
C THR A 1195 40.69 -19.40 29.66
N ALA A 1196 39.90 -18.56 29.00
CA ALA A 1196 38.63 -18.08 29.52
C ALA A 1196 37.50 -19.05 29.12
N SER A 1197 36.62 -19.37 30.07
CA SER A 1197 35.35 -20.06 29.78
C SER A 1197 34.27 -19.03 29.52
N THR A 1198 33.48 -19.22 28.46
CA THR A 1198 32.25 -18.46 28.22
C THR A 1198 31.04 -19.09 28.89
N ALA A 1199 31.11 -20.36 29.31
CA ALA A 1199 29.99 -21.07 29.93
C ALA A 1199 29.39 -20.27 31.11
N GLY A 1200 28.10 -19.96 31.02
CA GLY A 1200 27.38 -19.19 32.04
C GLY A 1200 27.64 -17.67 32.02
N LEU A 1201 28.42 -17.15 31.05
CA LEU A 1201 28.40 -15.72 30.76
C LEU A 1201 27.08 -15.37 30.06
N GLN A 1202 26.65 -14.13 30.26
CA GLN A 1202 25.45 -13.59 29.66
C GLN A 1202 25.76 -12.21 29.09
N LEU A 1203 25.34 -11.96 27.86
CA LEU A 1203 25.14 -10.61 27.36
C LEU A 1203 23.77 -10.16 27.85
N SER A 1204 23.74 -9.04 28.57
CA SER A 1204 22.54 -8.42 29.10
C SER A 1204 22.54 -6.93 28.77
N ASN A 1205 21.35 -6.40 28.41
CA ASN A 1205 21.09 -5.11 27.77
C ASN A 1205 21.59 -4.99 26.32
N GLY A 1206 20.66 -4.84 25.37
CA GLY A 1206 20.91 -4.74 23.92
C GLY A 1206 20.76 -6.07 23.19
N VAL A 1207 21.52 -7.10 23.57
CA VAL A 1207 21.40 -8.48 23.04
C VAL A 1207 21.32 -9.46 24.20
N ALA A 1208 20.21 -10.21 24.30
CA ALA A 1208 20.02 -11.22 25.34
C ALA A 1208 20.56 -12.57 24.86
N PHE A 1209 21.79 -12.91 25.28
CA PHE A 1209 22.40 -14.19 24.88
C PHE A 1209 23.13 -14.83 26.07
N THR A 1210 22.76 -16.07 26.39
CA THR A 1210 23.44 -16.88 27.40
C THR A 1210 24.33 -17.90 26.72
N PHE A 1211 25.62 -17.87 27.02
CA PHE A 1211 26.58 -18.79 26.42
C PHE A 1211 26.31 -20.23 26.90
N PRO A 1212 26.17 -21.20 25.98
CA PRO A 1212 25.96 -22.60 26.34
C PRO A 1212 27.15 -23.17 27.13
N SER A 1213 26.87 -24.23 27.88
CA SER A 1213 27.78 -24.83 28.88
C SER A 1213 28.91 -25.66 28.32
#